data_AF-A0A954WA39-F1
#
_entry.id   AF-A0A954WA39-F1
#
_cell.length_a   1.000
_cell.length_b   1.000
_cell.length_c   1.000
_cell.angle_alpha   90.00
_cell.angle_beta   90.00
_cell.angle_gamma   90.00
#
_symmetry.space_group_name_H-M   'P 1'
#
loop_
_entity.id
_entity.type
_entity.pdbx_description
1 polymer ?
#
loop_
_entity_poly.entity_id
_entity_poly.type
_entity_poly.pdbx_seq_one_letter_code
_entity_poly.pdbx_strand_id
1 'polypeptide(L)'
;LVDGIDYTFDYNSTSDTIILTPLSGIWRSDRVYTITLNNTDQFRIDAPTGAALADGDQFRISDASGPLGSVGNTVDFRFERGYSVQIPQTTVMTIPALGGRLGGIRDGERFTVDDGANVPITFEFDKDGAKFQPSAVAITYTNTSTADDIAKAVVDALAAQNLNLAPRNLGDGRIHLGVTPQHLVTLGPNSNLSLTGVTAGVSDGEVFVIDDGDKFVTFEFDSNGFTETGNVPIAFTRFDTHEDIADAMVRAISATIPNAITNPSPSPRLDGLQLPEHVGNGLVHLGGAERHVLRTGLVARPTGMLPVLTTTGRPGVRADFGLRVPAAALRVYVPSAGGPGIADGEVFKIVDGNRVRVFEFDKDGRVQDQDGDFIPDNIGIRISDLDTVDDVANKIVTALTNAGLAYNPNQRPTNLGGGIVDMGDPATGAPKQLLDTSRTALTQSGESAGVRDNQQFSLTLDDGVNPPVTRTFEFDADATPSTGVTAITFNLDATAEQIADAIVPIVRGSGLNLNPDHTGRGIIILGGTVDHSFSPRTGRVTQRGTPGVDAAIPIQISPADEFDGNRVAQAIISAVNGAVSDGNLVGVVANFRGGSIVGIENARFVLGLGTVFATNGGKGSVERIAAIEDLATNDLKANQLSGDTQFTIIIGSVAMDMGDAGIANGVPYPTSLADNGPAHVISNGYFLGSSVDAEIDARPSADALGDDLNHRLTVSFSNAAFAQPTSRSPYLLQVPANGGAGLTDGATFTITDNRLGSSVTFEFDSGGALPGSTRIRVPFSALDSADRVADA
;
A
#
# COMPACT_ATOMS: atom_id res chain seq x y z
N LEU A 1 26.59 -11.51 8.69
CA LEU A 1 25.92 -12.06 9.88
C LEU A 1 24.52 -11.47 9.91
N VAL A 2 23.52 -12.24 10.34
CA VAL A 2 22.12 -11.81 10.41
C VAL A 2 21.65 -11.87 11.87
N ASP A 3 21.05 -10.78 12.35
CA ASP A 3 20.44 -10.71 13.69
C ASP A 3 19.29 -11.74 13.82
N GLY A 4 19.19 -12.40 14.97
CA GLY A 4 18.27 -13.51 15.22
C GLY A 4 18.67 -14.85 14.59
N ILE A 5 19.73 -14.91 13.76
CA ILE A 5 20.25 -16.15 13.16
C ILE A 5 21.68 -16.43 13.63
N ASP A 6 22.59 -15.47 13.42
CA ASP A 6 24.00 -15.60 13.77
C ASP A 6 24.32 -14.96 15.13
N TYR A 7 23.59 -13.91 15.51
CA TYR A 7 23.77 -13.17 16.76
C TYR A 7 22.45 -12.54 17.22
N THR A 8 22.39 -12.03 18.45
CA THR A 8 21.35 -11.09 18.92
C THR A 8 21.95 -9.75 19.26
N PHE A 9 21.22 -8.67 18.95
CA PHE A 9 21.55 -7.30 19.33
C PHE A 9 20.74 -6.86 20.55
N ASP A 10 21.41 -6.26 21.54
CA ASP A 10 20.77 -5.59 22.68
C ASP A 10 21.42 -4.22 22.92
N TYR A 11 20.62 -3.21 23.27
CA TYR A 11 21.10 -1.90 23.71
C TYR A 11 20.64 -1.61 25.14
N ASN A 12 21.60 -1.40 26.04
CA ASN A 12 21.32 -0.95 27.40
C ASN A 12 21.38 0.58 27.46
N SER A 13 20.21 1.21 27.47
CA SER A 13 20.07 2.68 27.51
C SER A 13 20.46 3.33 28.84
N THR A 14 20.71 2.55 29.90
CA THR A 14 21.17 3.09 31.19
C THR A 14 22.70 3.20 31.24
N SER A 15 23.40 2.36 30.47
CA SER A 15 24.86 2.30 30.43
C SER A 15 25.43 2.62 29.05
N ASP A 16 24.60 3.06 28.10
CA ASP A 16 24.92 3.31 26.69
C ASP A 16 25.77 2.20 26.06
N THR A 17 25.40 0.95 26.33
CA THR A 17 26.18 -0.23 25.93
C THR A 17 25.43 -1.04 24.87
N ILE A 18 26.07 -1.22 23.71
CA ILE A 18 25.64 -2.21 22.71
C ILE A 18 26.23 -3.57 23.07
N ILE A 19 25.39 -4.60 23.11
CA ILE A 19 25.76 -6.00 23.35
C ILE A 19 25.41 -6.81 22.12
N LEU A 20 26.39 -7.52 21.56
CA LEU A 20 26.22 -8.45 20.45
C LEU A 20 26.51 -9.87 20.94
N THR A 21 25.46 -10.69 21.06
CA THR A 21 25.58 -12.06 21.59
C THR A 21 25.57 -13.07 20.45
N PRO A 22 26.60 -13.91 20.25
CA PRO A 22 26.61 -14.90 19.19
C PRO A 22 25.61 -16.02 19.50
N LEU A 23 24.69 -16.31 18.57
CA LEU A 23 23.70 -17.39 18.75
C LEU A 23 24.33 -18.78 18.66
N SER A 24 25.54 -18.89 18.08
CA SER A 24 26.39 -20.07 18.17
C SER A 24 27.05 -20.26 19.55
N GLY A 25 26.81 -19.36 20.50
CA GLY A 25 27.39 -19.35 21.85
C GLY A 25 28.82 -18.79 21.93
N ILE A 26 29.58 -18.80 20.82
CA ILE A 26 30.92 -18.20 20.74
C ILE A 26 31.12 -17.45 19.42
N TRP A 27 31.83 -16.32 19.49
CA TRP A 27 32.46 -15.71 18.33
C TRP A 27 33.72 -16.51 18.01
N ARG A 28 33.87 -16.97 16.76
CA ARG A 28 35.07 -17.71 16.32
C ARG A 28 36.29 -16.81 16.37
N SER A 29 37.40 -17.33 16.89
CA SER A 29 38.65 -16.60 17.15
C SER A 29 39.61 -16.52 15.96
N ASP A 30 39.20 -16.99 14.78
CA ASP A 30 39.95 -16.97 13.52
C ASP A 30 39.25 -16.09 12.46
N ARG A 31 38.41 -15.15 12.90
CA ARG A 31 37.56 -14.34 12.04
C ARG A 31 37.68 -12.86 12.36
N VAL A 32 37.47 -12.06 11.32
CA VAL A 32 37.29 -10.61 11.40
C VAL A 32 35.80 -10.33 11.38
N TYR A 33 35.32 -9.58 12.37
CA TYR A 33 33.93 -9.13 12.44
C TYR A 33 33.86 -7.65 12.13
N THR A 34 32.88 -7.26 11.34
CA THR A 34 32.70 -5.88 10.92
C THR A 34 31.33 -5.40 11.37
N ILE A 35 31.31 -4.31 12.13
CA ILE A 35 30.09 -3.62 12.55
C ILE A 35 29.95 -2.39 11.66
N THR A 36 28.83 -2.29 10.98
CA THR A 36 28.47 -1.10 10.19
C THR A 36 27.34 -0.38 10.90
N LEU A 37 27.54 0.88 11.26
CA LEU A 37 26.53 1.76 11.85
C LEU A 37 26.11 2.80 10.81
N ASN A 38 24.80 2.95 10.62
CA ASN A 38 24.23 4.09 9.92
C ASN A 38 23.96 5.18 10.97
N ASN A 39 24.79 6.22 10.98
CA ASN A 39 24.75 7.29 11.95
C ASN A 39 24.04 8.54 11.43
N THR A 40 22.79 8.36 10.99
CA THR A 40 21.94 9.46 10.51
C THR A 40 20.70 9.58 11.38
N ASP A 41 20.26 10.82 11.59
CA ASP A 41 18.95 11.10 12.17
C ASP A 41 17.86 10.46 11.30
N GLN A 42 17.06 9.59 11.92
CA GLN A 42 15.99 8.91 11.21
C GLN A 42 14.70 8.85 12.02
N PHE A 43 13.59 8.90 11.31
CA PHE A 43 12.27 8.60 11.84
C PHE A 43 11.93 7.16 11.49
N ARG A 44 11.76 6.33 12.50
CA ARG A 44 11.29 4.96 12.36
C ARG A 44 9.76 4.96 12.42
N ILE A 45 9.10 4.32 11.46
CA ILE A 45 7.65 4.11 11.41
C ILE A 45 7.41 2.60 11.39
N ASP A 46 6.61 2.09 12.31
CA ASP A 46 6.07 0.73 12.25
C ASP A 46 4.67 0.75 11.62
N ALA A 47 4.57 0.28 10.38
CA ALA A 47 3.35 0.35 9.59
C ALA A 47 2.33 -0.74 10.01
N PRO A 48 1.07 -0.38 10.32
CA PRO A 48 0.03 -1.34 10.62
C PRO A 48 -0.50 -2.01 9.35
N THR A 49 -1.45 -2.94 9.49
CA THR A 49 -2.14 -3.48 8.33
C THR A 49 -2.96 -2.41 7.60
N GLY A 50 -3.13 -2.63 6.31
CA GLY A 50 -3.92 -1.82 5.40
C GLY A 50 -5.34 -1.62 5.88
N ALA A 51 -5.97 -2.58 6.58
CA ALA A 51 -7.30 -2.45 7.20
C ALA A 51 -7.35 -1.50 8.41
N ALA A 52 -6.26 -1.39 9.17
CA ALA A 52 -6.23 -0.63 10.42
C ALA A 52 -6.15 0.89 10.22
N LEU A 53 -5.69 1.35 9.05
CA LEU A 53 -5.68 2.78 8.70
C LEU A 53 -7.11 3.32 8.53
N ALA A 54 -7.28 4.62 8.33
CA ALA A 54 -8.54 5.18 7.83
C ALA A 54 -8.28 5.88 6.50
N ASP A 55 -9.31 5.91 5.66
CA ASP A 55 -9.26 6.72 4.45
C ASP A 55 -9.13 8.20 4.82
N GLY A 56 -8.12 8.86 4.28
CA GLY A 56 -7.80 10.25 4.55
C GLY A 56 -6.94 10.55 5.78
N ASP A 57 -6.47 9.52 6.49
CA ASP A 57 -5.37 9.69 7.44
C ASP A 57 -4.16 10.31 6.74
N GLN A 58 -3.44 11.22 7.41
CA GLN A 58 -2.34 11.95 6.78
C GLN A 58 -1.18 12.20 7.74
N PHE A 59 0.01 12.32 7.17
CA PHE A 59 1.21 12.80 7.84
C PHE A 59 1.99 13.74 6.92
N ARG A 60 2.91 14.50 7.49
CA ARG A 60 3.66 15.54 6.78
C ARG A 60 5.14 15.32 6.95
N ILE A 61 5.91 15.45 5.86
CA ILE A 61 7.38 15.49 5.90
C ILE A 61 7.84 16.88 5.52
N SER A 62 8.78 17.42 6.29
CA SER A 62 9.56 18.60 5.90
C SER A 62 11.03 18.23 5.76
N ASP A 63 11.65 18.63 4.66
CA ASP A 63 13.08 18.42 4.45
C ASP A 63 13.96 19.48 5.12
N ALA A 64 15.27 19.26 5.07
CA ALA A 64 16.29 20.12 5.68
C ALA A 64 16.90 21.15 4.69
N SER A 65 16.31 21.35 3.50
CA SER A 65 16.86 22.22 2.45
C SER A 65 16.77 23.72 2.76
N GLY A 66 15.94 24.11 3.74
CA GLY A 66 15.85 25.48 4.21
C GLY A 66 17.12 25.94 4.97
N PRO A 67 17.33 27.26 5.13
CA PRO A 67 18.41 27.80 5.96
C PRO A 67 18.39 27.18 7.37
N LEU A 68 19.57 27.09 8.02
CA LEU A 68 19.69 26.63 9.41
C LEU A 68 18.64 27.34 10.29
N GLY A 69 17.69 26.58 10.84
CA GLY A 69 16.57 27.12 11.64
C GLY A 69 15.19 27.18 10.94
N SER A 70 15.10 27.02 9.62
CA SER A 70 13.84 27.04 8.85
C SER A 70 13.43 25.66 8.32
N VAL A 71 12.13 25.39 8.20
CA VAL A 71 11.64 24.25 7.41
C VAL A 71 11.98 24.46 5.93
N GLY A 72 12.46 23.41 5.26
CA GLY A 72 12.58 23.37 3.80
C GLY A 72 11.25 23.01 3.15
N ASN A 73 11.28 22.28 2.03
CA ASN A 73 10.04 21.89 1.35
C ASN A 73 9.22 20.98 2.25
N THR A 74 7.89 21.11 2.16
CA THR A 74 6.95 20.42 3.03
C THR A 74 5.88 19.75 2.19
N VAL A 75 5.70 18.44 2.40
CA VAL A 75 4.77 17.62 1.64
C VAL A 75 3.83 16.90 2.60
N ASP A 76 2.53 16.94 2.31
CA ASP A 76 1.54 16.12 2.97
C ASP A 76 1.36 14.81 2.21
N PHE A 77 1.39 13.71 2.95
CA PHE A 77 1.08 12.38 2.46
C PHE A 77 -0.24 11.93 3.07
N ARG A 78 -1.15 11.42 2.25
CA ARG A 78 -2.48 11.03 2.68
C ARG A 78 -2.80 9.62 2.23
N PHE A 79 -3.24 8.77 3.15
CA PHE A 79 -3.70 7.43 2.86
C PHE A 79 -5.01 7.48 2.07
N GLU A 80 -5.03 6.73 0.98
CA GLU A 80 -6.09 6.74 -0.03
C GLU A 80 -6.59 5.32 -0.26
N ARG A 81 -7.87 5.09 0.09
CA ARG A 81 -8.54 3.80 -0.12
C ARG A 81 -9.56 3.83 -1.25
N GLY A 82 -10.11 4.97 -1.61
CA GLY A 82 -11.26 5.02 -2.49
C GLY A 82 -12.51 4.37 -1.89
N TYR A 83 -13.42 3.90 -2.74
CA TYR A 83 -14.71 3.36 -2.33
C TYR A 83 -14.63 1.91 -1.86
N SER A 84 -15.45 1.57 -0.88
CA SER A 84 -15.82 0.20 -0.53
C SER A 84 -17.32 0.08 -0.33
N VAL A 85 -17.88 -1.08 -0.67
CA VAL A 85 -19.31 -1.42 -0.56
C VAL A 85 -19.46 -2.65 0.32
N GLN A 86 -20.31 -2.55 1.33
CA GLN A 86 -20.60 -3.66 2.24
C GLN A 86 -21.91 -4.33 1.86
N ILE A 87 -21.84 -5.63 1.53
CA ILE A 87 -22.99 -6.52 1.42
C ILE A 87 -23.38 -6.98 2.83
N PRO A 88 -24.62 -6.76 3.29
CA PRO A 88 -25.02 -7.19 4.62
C PRO A 88 -25.17 -8.70 4.72
N GLN A 89 -24.61 -9.30 5.78
CA GLN A 89 -24.86 -10.70 6.12
C GLN A 89 -26.31 -10.88 6.57
N THR A 90 -27.09 -11.71 5.87
CA THR A 90 -28.42 -12.13 6.33
C THR A 90 -28.32 -13.07 7.54
N THR A 91 -29.47 -13.47 8.11
CA THR A 91 -29.48 -14.23 9.36
C THR A 91 -28.71 -15.54 9.25
N VAL A 92 -27.69 -15.68 10.11
CA VAL A 92 -26.92 -16.92 10.31
C VAL A 92 -27.23 -17.47 11.69
N MET A 93 -27.67 -18.73 11.72
CA MET A 93 -27.81 -19.51 12.96
C MET A 93 -26.53 -20.30 13.21
N THR A 94 -26.00 -20.24 14.43
CA THR A 94 -24.82 -21.01 14.83
C THR A 94 -25.16 -22.05 15.87
N ILE A 95 -24.84 -23.31 15.58
CA ILE A 95 -24.85 -24.43 16.50
C ILE A 95 -23.56 -24.38 17.35
N PRO A 96 -23.64 -24.58 18.68
CA PRO A 96 -22.45 -24.68 19.53
C PRO A 96 -21.42 -25.68 19.00
N ALA A 97 -20.13 -25.35 19.07
CA ALA A 97 -19.03 -26.21 18.61
C ALA A 97 -19.01 -27.59 19.28
N LEU A 98 -19.57 -27.72 20.49
CA LEU A 98 -19.70 -28.99 21.20
C LEU A 98 -20.80 -29.91 20.61
N GLY A 99 -21.59 -29.45 19.64
CA GLY A 99 -22.61 -30.24 18.96
C GLY A 99 -23.63 -30.81 19.95
N GLY A 100 -23.87 -32.12 19.90
CA GLY A 100 -24.76 -32.82 20.83
C GLY A 100 -24.10 -33.26 22.14
N ARG A 101 -22.82 -32.93 22.35
CA ARG A 101 -22.06 -33.30 23.56
C ARG A 101 -22.46 -32.40 24.74
N LEU A 102 -22.01 -32.76 25.94
CA LEU A 102 -22.24 -31.97 27.15
C LEU A 102 -21.70 -30.54 26.95
N GLY A 103 -22.57 -29.54 27.12
CA GLY A 103 -22.27 -28.12 26.90
C GLY A 103 -22.66 -27.59 25.51
N GLY A 104 -23.13 -28.45 24.61
CA GLY A 104 -23.70 -28.07 23.31
C GLY A 104 -25.23 -27.97 23.33
N ILE A 105 -25.90 -28.42 22.27
CA ILE A 105 -27.36 -28.42 22.14
C ILE A 105 -27.99 -29.32 23.21
N ARG A 106 -29.06 -28.81 23.83
CA ARG A 106 -29.81 -29.54 24.86
C ARG A 106 -31.09 -30.14 24.28
N ASP A 107 -31.52 -31.22 24.90
CA ASP A 107 -32.80 -31.84 24.59
C ASP A 107 -33.95 -30.92 25.01
N GLY A 108 -34.96 -30.78 24.15
CA GLY A 108 -36.07 -29.84 24.32
C GLY A 108 -35.73 -28.37 24.03
N GLU A 109 -34.52 -28.08 23.56
CA GLU A 109 -34.14 -26.74 23.08
C GLU A 109 -34.91 -26.39 21.80
N ARG A 110 -35.35 -25.13 21.66
CA ARG A 110 -36.31 -24.73 20.62
C ARG A 110 -35.95 -23.42 19.94
N PHE A 111 -36.43 -23.27 18.71
CA PHE A 111 -36.55 -21.99 18.02
C PHE A 111 -37.84 -21.97 17.20
N THR A 112 -38.31 -20.77 16.87
CA THR A 112 -39.53 -20.56 16.07
C THR A 112 -39.20 -19.74 14.83
N VAL A 113 -39.78 -20.12 13.71
CA VAL A 113 -39.71 -19.38 12.44
C VAL A 113 -41.11 -18.88 12.09
N ASP A 114 -41.22 -17.57 11.89
CA ASP A 114 -42.36 -16.89 11.31
C ASP A 114 -41.98 -16.47 9.88
N ASP A 115 -42.78 -16.81 8.88
CA ASP A 115 -42.59 -16.41 7.48
C ASP A 115 -43.40 -15.16 7.10
N GLY A 116 -44.14 -14.59 8.06
CA GLY A 116 -44.98 -13.41 7.89
C GLY A 116 -46.29 -13.68 7.15
N ALA A 117 -46.54 -14.92 6.70
CA ALA A 117 -47.72 -15.30 5.94
C ALA A 117 -48.55 -16.39 6.63
N ASN A 118 -47.90 -17.29 7.36
CA ASN A 118 -48.48 -18.46 8.00
C ASN A 118 -48.28 -18.42 9.52
N VAL A 119 -48.92 -19.36 10.23
CA VAL A 119 -48.71 -19.51 11.67
C VAL A 119 -47.24 -19.91 11.93
N PRO A 120 -46.53 -19.25 12.86
CA PRO A 120 -45.13 -19.56 13.14
C PRO A 120 -44.92 -21.03 13.50
N ILE A 121 -43.87 -21.64 12.96
CA ILE A 121 -43.52 -23.04 13.17
C ILE A 121 -42.40 -23.13 14.22
N THR A 122 -42.64 -23.92 15.26
CA THR A 122 -41.64 -24.21 16.29
C THR A 122 -40.89 -25.49 15.95
N PHE A 123 -39.57 -25.41 16.02
CA PHE A 123 -38.63 -26.51 15.89
C PHE A 123 -38.06 -26.84 17.26
N GLU A 124 -37.79 -28.12 17.49
CA GLU A 124 -37.26 -28.63 18.76
C GLU A 124 -36.14 -29.63 18.49
N PHE A 125 -35.01 -29.48 19.19
CA PHE A 125 -33.94 -30.48 19.19
C PHE A 125 -34.34 -31.64 20.10
N ASP A 126 -34.43 -32.82 19.50
CA ASP A 126 -34.99 -34.03 20.11
C ASP A 126 -33.94 -35.16 20.08
N LYS A 127 -33.55 -35.64 21.26
CA LYS A 127 -32.49 -36.63 21.42
C LYS A 127 -33.01 -38.03 21.70
N ASP A 128 -34.20 -38.16 22.28
CA ASP A 128 -34.75 -39.42 22.78
C ASP A 128 -36.10 -39.80 22.14
N GLY A 129 -36.59 -38.99 21.20
CA GLY A 129 -37.87 -39.16 20.52
C GLY A 129 -39.05 -38.60 21.32
N ALA A 130 -38.81 -37.98 22.48
CA ALA A 130 -39.83 -37.40 23.33
C ALA A 130 -39.85 -35.87 23.22
N LYS A 131 -40.66 -35.37 22.29
CA LYS A 131 -40.88 -33.92 22.15
C LYS A 131 -41.46 -33.29 23.41
N PHE A 132 -40.83 -32.22 23.87
CA PHE A 132 -41.29 -31.32 24.93
C PHE A 132 -42.55 -30.55 24.49
N GLN A 133 -42.63 -30.15 23.21
CA GLN A 133 -43.84 -29.62 22.60
C GLN A 133 -44.39 -30.58 21.52
N PRO A 134 -45.58 -31.17 21.72
CA PRO A 134 -46.13 -32.16 20.78
C PRO A 134 -46.30 -31.66 19.34
N SER A 135 -46.54 -30.36 19.15
CA SER A 135 -46.72 -29.72 17.84
C SER A 135 -45.42 -29.23 17.20
N ALA A 136 -44.28 -29.33 17.88
CA ALA A 136 -43.00 -28.89 17.32
C ALA A 136 -42.48 -29.88 16.25
N VAL A 137 -41.74 -29.36 15.28
CA VAL A 137 -40.98 -30.18 14.32
C VAL A 137 -39.71 -30.65 15.02
N ALA A 138 -39.51 -31.97 15.12
CA ALA A 138 -38.31 -32.51 15.77
C ALA A 138 -37.10 -32.43 14.84
N ILE A 139 -35.97 -32.03 15.41
CA ILE A 139 -34.64 -32.08 14.83
C ILE A 139 -33.86 -33.13 15.61
N THR A 140 -33.75 -34.32 15.04
CA THR A 140 -33.12 -35.45 15.73
C THR A 140 -31.61 -35.31 15.79
N TYR A 141 -31.02 -35.54 16.96
CA TYR A 141 -29.57 -35.57 17.14
C TYR A 141 -29.14 -36.56 18.23
N THR A 142 -27.84 -36.80 18.36
CA THR A 142 -27.27 -37.71 19.37
C THR A 142 -26.12 -37.05 20.14
N ASN A 143 -25.68 -37.68 21.23
CA ASN A 143 -24.49 -37.24 21.98
C ASN A 143 -23.20 -37.18 21.15
N THR A 144 -23.14 -37.90 20.03
CA THR A 144 -21.99 -37.95 19.13
C THR A 144 -22.16 -37.04 17.91
N SER A 145 -23.34 -36.45 17.72
CA SER A 145 -23.57 -35.52 16.61
C SER A 145 -22.66 -34.30 16.76
N THR A 146 -21.92 -34.01 15.71
CA THR A 146 -21.11 -32.80 15.60
C THR A 146 -22.00 -31.58 15.41
N ALA A 147 -21.44 -30.38 15.52
CA ALA A 147 -22.15 -29.15 15.20
C ALA A 147 -22.70 -29.17 13.75
N ASP A 148 -21.93 -29.72 12.81
CA ASP A 148 -22.32 -29.85 11.41
C ASP A 148 -23.39 -30.91 11.15
N ASP A 149 -23.36 -32.03 11.89
CA ASP A 149 -24.44 -33.02 11.80
C ASP A 149 -25.77 -32.40 12.23
N ILE A 150 -25.75 -31.60 13.30
CA ILE A 150 -26.92 -30.89 13.79
C ILE A 150 -27.32 -29.80 12.81
N ALA A 151 -26.38 -29.00 12.30
CA ALA A 151 -26.67 -27.96 11.32
C ALA A 151 -27.33 -28.53 10.06
N LYS A 152 -26.84 -29.69 9.58
CA LYS A 152 -27.49 -30.44 8.50
C LYS A 152 -28.92 -30.84 8.87
N ALA A 153 -29.14 -31.39 10.06
CA ALA A 153 -30.47 -31.77 10.52
C ALA A 153 -31.43 -30.57 10.61
N VAL A 154 -30.94 -29.39 11.02
CA VAL A 154 -31.72 -28.14 11.02
C VAL A 154 -32.10 -27.75 9.58
N VAL A 155 -31.14 -27.75 8.65
CA VAL A 155 -31.41 -27.42 7.23
C VAL A 155 -32.46 -28.35 6.63
N ASP A 156 -32.32 -29.67 6.84
CA ASP A 156 -33.25 -30.67 6.34
C ASP A 156 -34.66 -30.46 6.94
N ALA A 157 -34.75 -30.13 8.24
CA ALA A 157 -36.02 -29.86 8.91
C ALA A 157 -36.68 -28.57 8.40
N LEU A 158 -35.91 -27.48 8.22
CA LEU A 158 -36.41 -26.20 7.69
C LEU A 158 -36.94 -26.35 6.26
N ALA A 159 -36.17 -27.03 5.40
CA ALA A 159 -36.55 -27.26 4.00
C ALA A 159 -37.84 -28.08 3.87
N ALA A 160 -38.13 -28.97 4.83
CA ALA A 160 -39.35 -29.79 4.83
C ALA A 160 -40.64 -29.01 5.17
N GLN A 161 -40.55 -27.78 5.69
CA GLN A 161 -41.72 -27.02 6.16
C GLN A 161 -42.27 -25.99 5.16
N ASN A 162 -41.68 -25.84 3.96
CA ASN A 162 -42.09 -24.86 2.95
C ASN A 162 -42.15 -23.40 3.46
N LEU A 163 -41.26 -23.05 4.38
CA LEU A 163 -41.21 -21.73 5.04
C LEU A 163 -40.73 -20.60 4.12
N ASN A 164 -40.55 -20.83 2.81
CA ASN A 164 -39.95 -19.87 1.88
C ASN A 164 -38.54 -19.35 2.28
N LEU A 165 -37.83 -20.11 3.13
CA LEU A 165 -36.41 -19.94 3.43
C LEU A 165 -35.54 -20.63 2.38
N ALA A 166 -34.26 -20.24 2.31
CA ALA A 166 -33.24 -20.92 1.51
C ALA A 166 -32.05 -21.36 2.40
N PRO A 167 -32.28 -22.30 3.34
CA PRO A 167 -31.28 -22.66 4.33
C PRO A 167 -30.10 -23.41 3.68
N ARG A 168 -28.88 -23.03 4.04
CA ARG A 168 -27.61 -23.65 3.59
C ARG A 168 -26.68 -23.86 4.77
N ASN A 169 -26.19 -25.08 4.94
CA ASN A 169 -25.14 -25.38 5.91
C ASN A 169 -23.79 -24.85 5.38
N LEU A 170 -23.12 -24.00 6.14
CA LEU A 170 -21.84 -23.38 5.79
C LEU A 170 -20.63 -24.14 6.38
N GLY A 171 -20.87 -25.14 7.22
CA GLY A 171 -19.83 -25.80 8.02
C GLY A 171 -19.62 -25.11 9.38
N ASP A 172 -18.85 -25.76 10.25
CA ASP A 172 -18.55 -25.32 11.63
C ASP A 172 -19.80 -24.97 12.47
N GLY A 173 -20.91 -25.65 12.21
CA GLY A 173 -22.20 -25.43 12.85
C GLY A 173 -22.93 -24.17 12.39
N ARG A 174 -22.48 -23.48 11.33
CA ARG A 174 -23.13 -22.27 10.82
C ARG A 174 -24.15 -22.58 9.74
N ILE A 175 -25.31 -21.93 9.81
CA ILE A 175 -26.40 -22.09 8.86
C ILE A 175 -26.81 -20.71 8.36
N HIS A 176 -26.61 -20.45 7.07
CA HIS A 176 -27.25 -19.32 6.40
C HIS A 176 -28.72 -19.65 6.18
N LEU A 177 -29.63 -18.79 6.63
CA LEU A 177 -31.06 -19.10 6.56
C LEU A 177 -31.74 -18.64 5.25
N GLY A 178 -31.10 -17.76 4.47
CA GLY A 178 -31.69 -17.23 3.23
C GLY A 178 -33.01 -16.50 3.45
N VAL A 179 -33.09 -15.70 4.52
CA VAL A 179 -34.30 -14.98 4.95
C VAL A 179 -34.66 -13.84 4.00
N THR A 180 -35.94 -13.46 4.02
CA THR A 180 -36.50 -12.22 3.46
C THR A 180 -36.92 -11.31 4.61
N PRO A 181 -37.21 -10.01 4.39
CA PRO A 181 -37.60 -9.08 5.46
C PRO A 181 -38.83 -9.49 6.26
N GLN A 182 -39.70 -10.34 5.69
CA GLN A 182 -40.91 -10.85 6.33
C GLN A 182 -40.60 -11.96 7.34
N HIS A 183 -39.43 -12.61 7.25
CA HIS A 183 -39.07 -13.69 8.14
C HIS A 183 -38.60 -13.18 9.50
N LEU A 184 -39.03 -13.86 10.55
CA LEU A 184 -38.54 -13.66 11.91
C LEU A 184 -38.17 -15.00 12.53
N VAL A 185 -36.93 -15.11 13.00
CA VAL A 185 -36.43 -16.30 13.71
C VAL A 185 -36.24 -15.93 15.17
N THR A 186 -36.93 -16.64 16.06
CA THR A 186 -36.90 -16.41 17.50
C THR A 186 -36.31 -17.61 18.21
N LEU A 187 -35.25 -17.39 19.01
CA LEU A 187 -34.67 -18.44 19.85
C LEU A 187 -35.51 -18.63 21.12
N GLY A 188 -35.62 -19.88 21.57
CA GLY A 188 -36.26 -20.21 22.83
C GLY A 188 -35.46 -19.71 24.05
N PRO A 189 -36.08 -19.67 25.24
CA PRO A 189 -35.40 -19.27 26.46
C PRO A 189 -34.22 -20.22 26.78
N ASN A 190 -33.08 -19.64 27.17
CA ASN A 190 -31.84 -20.36 27.49
C ASN A 190 -31.27 -21.21 26.32
N SER A 191 -31.52 -20.80 25.07
CA SER A 191 -30.92 -21.45 23.91
C SER A 191 -29.40 -21.26 23.90
N ASN A 192 -28.68 -22.32 23.53
CA ASN A 192 -27.25 -22.29 23.21
C ASN A 192 -27.03 -21.93 21.73
N LEU A 193 -28.08 -21.82 20.91
CA LEU A 193 -27.99 -21.24 19.57
C LEU A 193 -27.66 -19.75 19.65
N SER A 194 -27.02 -19.24 18.60
CA SER A 194 -26.91 -17.81 18.37
C SER A 194 -27.42 -17.44 16.97
N LEU A 195 -28.00 -16.24 16.87
CA LEU A 195 -28.36 -15.61 15.60
C LEU A 195 -27.47 -14.38 15.41
N THR A 196 -26.92 -14.23 14.21
CA THR A 196 -26.12 -13.07 13.78
C THR A 196 -26.60 -12.59 12.42
N GLY A 197 -26.17 -11.40 12.01
CA GLY A 197 -26.60 -10.77 10.75
C GLY A 197 -27.89 -9.98 10.88
N VAL A 198 -28.47 -9.63 9.74
CA VAL A 198 -29.72 -8.86 9.62
C VAL A 198 -30.83 -9.70 8.99
N THR A 199 -32.07 -9.23 9.11
CA THR A 199 -33.26 -9.91 8.57
C THR A 199 -33.50 -9.63 7.09
N ALA A 200 -32.87 -8.59 6.52
CA ALA A 200 -32.97 -8.23 5.11
C ALA A 200 -31.58 -8.08 4.48
N GLY A 201 -31.29 -8.90 3.48
CA GLY A 201 -30.13 -8.79 2.61
C GLY A 201 -30.44 -7.97 1.36
N VAL A 202 -29.55 -8.03 0.37
CA VAL A 202 -29.83 -7.46 -0.95
C VAL A 202 -31.07 -8.14 -1.56
N SER A 203 -31.84 -7.36 -2.30
CA SER A 203 -33.10 -7.82 -2.88
C SER A 203 -33.10 -7.74 -4.39
N ASP A 204 -33.99 -8.53 -4.99
CA ASP A 204 -34.25 -8.50 -6.42
C ASP A 204 -34.62 -7.07 -6.87
N GLY A 205 -33.95 -6.58 -7.92
CA GLY A 205 -34.13 -5.22 -8.44
C GLY A 205 -33.48 -4.12 -7.60
N GLU A 206 -32.75 -4.43 -6.52
CA GLU A 206 -31.91 -3.44 -5.84
C GLU A 206 -30.76 -3.00 -6.76
N VAL A 207 -30.54 -1.69 -6.89
CA VAL A 207 -29.54 -1.16 -7.82
C VAL A 207 -28.54 -0.24 -7.15
N PHE A 208 -27.34 -0.15 -7.74
CA PHE A 208 -26.37 0.90 -7.48
C PHE A 208 -25.75 1.38 -8.79
N VAL A 209 -25.14 2.57 -8.76
CA VAL A 209 -24.54 3.19 -9.95
C VAL A 209 -23.09 3.55 -9.68
N ILE A 210 -22.23 3.26 -10.65
CA ILE A 210 -20.87 3.80 -10.71
C ILE A 210 -20.82 4.74 -11.92
N ASP A 211 -20.48 6.00 -11.67
CA ASP A 211 -20.25 7.05 -12.67
C ASP A 211 -18.74 7.34 -12.72
N ASP A 212 -18.13 7.38 -13.90
CA ASP A 212 -16.70 7.68 -14.07
C ASP A 212 -16.42 9.14 -14.49
N GLY A 213 -17.47 9.94 -14.62
CA GLY A 213 -17.43 11.34 -15.05
C GLY A 213 -17.77 11.55 -16.52
N ASP A 214 -17.65 10.51 -17.36
CA ASP A 214 -18.02 10.54 -18.78
C ASP A 214 -19.28 9.69 -19.04
N LYS A 215 -19.40 8.58 -18.31
CA LYS A 215 -20.47 7.58 -18.42
C LYS A 215 -20.73 6.94 -17.07
N PHE A 216 -21.90 6.33 -16.94
CA PHE A 216 -22.24 5.56 -15.75
C PHE A 216 -22.77 4.17 -16.12
N VAL A 217 -22.65 3.27 -15.16
CA VAL A 217 -23.15 1.90 -15.24
C VAL A 217 -24.09 1.67 -14.06
N THR A 218 -25.28 1.14 -14.35
CA THR A 218 -26.22 0.68 -13.31
C THR A 218 -26.04 -0.81 -13.12
N PHE A 219 -25.80 -1.23 -11.88
CA PHE A 219 -25.75 -2.64 -11.49
C PHE A 219 -27.02 -3.00 -10.75
N GLU A 220 -27.56 -4.18 -10.99
CA GLU A 220 -28.81 -4.66 -10.42
C GLU A 220 -28.62 -6.05 -9.82
N PHE A 221 -29.03 -6.24 -8.56
CA PHE A 221 -29.09 -7.55 -7.95
C PHE A 221 -30.28 -8.33 -8.53
N ASP A 222 -29.98 -9.46 -9.17
CA ASP A 222 -30.95 -10.27 -9.91
C ASP A 222 -31.03 -11.68 -9.30
N SER A 223 -32.19 -12.03 -8.77
CA SER A 223 -32.48 -13.33 -8.18
C SER A 223 -33.37 -14.23 -9.03
N ASN A 224 -33.92 -13.71 -10.12
CA ASN A 224 -35.00 -14.35 -10.87
C ASN A 224 -34.68 -14.49 -12.38
N GLY A 225 -33.55 -13.96 -12.85
CA GLY A 225 -33.11 -13.95 -14.25
C GLY A 225 -33.74 -12.82 -15.08
N PHE A 226 -34.47 -11.91 -14.44
CA PHE A 226 -35.06 -10.73 -15.04
C PHE A 226 -34.34 -9.50 -14.51
N THR A 227 -33.66 -8.82 -15.41
CA THR A 227 -32.96 -7.57 -15.14
C THR A 227 -33.57 -6.48 -15.99
N GLU A 228 -33.71 -5.26 -15.46
CA GLU A 228 -34.09 -4.13 -16.30
C GLU A 228 -33.11 -3.98 -17.47
N THR A 229 -33.64 -3.71 -18.65
CA THR A 229 -32.76 -3.67 -19.83
C THR A 229 -31.82 -2.47 -19.77
N GLY A 230 -30.51 -2.72 -19.86
CA GLY A 230 -29.45 -1.71 -19.74
C GLY A 230 -28.71 -1.74 -18.39
N ASN A 231 -29.27 -2.42 -17.39
CA ASN A 231 -28.56 -2.70 -16.14
C ASN A 231 -27.63 -3.91 -16.32
N VAL A 232 -26.54 -3.93 -15.56
CA VAL A 232 -25.61 -5.07 -15.48
C VAL A 232 -26.06 -5.97 -14.33
N PRO A 233 -26.44 -7.23 -14.59
CA PRO A 233 -26.93 -8.13 -13.56
C PRO A 233 -25.81 -8.60 -12.63
N ILE A 234 -26.13 -8.61 -11.33
CA ILE A 234 -25.41 -9.32 -10.28
C ILE A 234 -26.30 -10.49 -9.89
N ALA A 235 -26.12 -11.60 -10.61
CA ALA A 235 -26.89 -12.81 -10.39
C ALA A 235 -26.61 -13.38 -8.99
N PHE A 236 -27.68 -13.65 -8.24
CA PHE A 236 -27.62 -14.33 -6.95
C PHE A 236 -28.86 -15.19 -6.72
N THR A 237 -28.84 -15.97 -5.66
CA THR A 237 -29.98 -16.72 -5.15
C THR A 237 -30.03 -16.52 -3.64
N ARG A 238 -31.17 -16.83 -3.00
CA ARG A 238 -31.25 -16.76 -1.53
C ARG A 238 -30.35 -17.79 -0.81
N PHE A 239 -29.79 -18.76 -1.52
CA PHE A 239 -28.78 -19.69 -0.99
C PHE A 239 -27.37 -19.08 -0.94
N ASP A 240 -27.15 -17.98 -1.66
CA ASP A 240 -25.88 -17.27 -1.68
C ASP A 240 -25.75 -16.46 -0.40
N THR A 241 -24.57 -16.56 0.22
CA THR A 241 -24.19 -15.75 1.37
C THR A 241 -23.75 -14.37 0.91
N HIS A 242 -23.61 -13.42 1.83
CA HIS A 242 -22.99 -12.13 1.53
C HIS A 242 -21.58 -12.24 0.92
N GLU A 243 -20.83 -13.30 1.21
CA GLU A 243 -19.53 -13.59 0.58
C GLU A 243 -19.70 -13.99 -0.89
N ASP A 244 -20.63 -14.92 -1.18
CA ASP A 244 -20.94 -15.37 -2.54
C ASP A 244 -21.47 -14.21 -3.41
N ILE A 245 -22.29 -13.34 -2.81
CA ILE A 245 -22.84 -12.14 -3.45
C ILE A 245 -21.76 -11.08 -3.68
N ALA A 246 -20.84 -10.89 -2.72
CA ALA A 246 -19.69 -10.00 -2.90
C ALA A 246 -18.79 -10.47 -4.06
N ASP A 247 -18.52 -11.77 -4.17
CA ASP A 247 -17.82 -12.35 -5.32
C ASP A 247 -18.59 -12.13 -6.64
N ALA A 248 -19.92 -12.26 -6.63
CA ALA A 248 -20.76 -11.97 -7.79
C ALA A 248 -20.68 -10.50 -8.21
N MET A 249 -20.68 -9.58 -7.24
CA MET A 249 -20.52 -8.15 -7.48
C MET A 249 -19.14 -7.82 -8.07
N VAL A 250 -18.06 -8.41 -7.53
CA VAL A 250 -16.70 -8.26 -8.09
C VAL A 250 -16.65 -8.71 -9.55
N ARG A 251 -17.22 -9.89 -9.87
CA ARG A 251 -17.27 -10.40 -11.24
C ARG A 251 -18.04 -9.46 -12.17
N ALA A 252 -19.21 -8.98 -11.75
CA ALA A 252 -20.05 -8.09 -12.55
C ALA A 252 -19.35 -6.75 -12.83
N ILE A 253 -18.78 -6.10 -11.80
CA ILE A 253 -18.06 -4.83 -11.96
C ILE A 253 -16.82 -5.03 -12.83
N SER A 254 -16.03 -6.07 -12.59
CA SER A 254 -14.82 -6.36 -13.37
C SER A 254 -15.11 -6.55 -14.86
N ALA A 255 -16.27 -7.13 -15.21
CA ALA A 255 -16.69 -7.31 -16.60
C ALA A 255 -16.98 -6.00 -17.35
N THR A 256 -17.15 -4.89 -16.62
CA THR A 256 -17.38 -3.54 -17.17
C THR A 256 -16.09 -2.72 -17.25
N ILE A 257 -15.00 -3.15 -16.61
CA ILE A 257 -13.71 -2.45 -16.67
C ILE A 257 -12.95 -2.88 -17.95
N PRO A 258 -12.47 -1.95 -18.79
CA PRO A 258 -11.68 -2.32 -19.96
C PRO A 258 -10.35 -2.98 -19.57
N ASN A 259 -10.21 -4.28 -19.80
CA ASN A 259 -8.91 -4.92 -19.96
C ASN A 259 -8.47 -4.75 -21.42
N ALA A 260 -7.24 -4.30 -21.67
CA ALA A 260 -6.70 -4.07 -23.03
C ALA A 260 -6.61 -5.33 -23.93
N ILE A 261 -7.30 -6.43 -23.61
CA ILE A 261 -7.17 -7.72 -24.30
C ILE A 261 -8.56 -8.40 -24.49
N THR A 262 -9.02 -8.35 -25.74
CA THR A 262 -9.81 -9.37 -26.48
C THR A 262 -11.16 -9.90 -25.99
N ASN A 263 -12.00 -9.15 -25.27
CA ASN A 263 -13.41 -9.57 -25.16
C ASN A 263 -14.38 -8.44 -25.57
N PRO A 264 -15.22 -8.63 -26.60
CA PRO A 264 -16.37 -7.76 -26.83
C PRO A 264 -17.44 -8.04 -25.76
N SER A 265 -17.19 -7.62 -24.52
CA SER A 265 -18.20 -7.56 -23.46
C SER A 265 -19.18 -6.40 -23.75
N PRO A 266 -20.49 -6.54 -23.45
CA PRO A 266 -21.48 -5.53 -23.79
C PRO A 266 -21.21 -4.20 -23.07
N SER A 267 -21.46 -3.09 -23.77
CA SER A 267 -21.52 -1.74 -23.21
C SER A 267 -22.53 -1.68 -22.06
N PRO A 268 -22.30 -0.90 -20.97
CA PRO A 268 -21.32 0.19 -20.80
C PRO A 268 -20.01 -0.19 -20.07
N ARG A 269 -18.96 0.64 -20.19
CA ARG A 269 -17.60 0.39 -19.63
C ARG A 269 -17.21 1.43 -18.57
N LEU A 270 -16.39 1.12 -17.57
CA LEU A 270 -15.89 2.08 -16.56
C LEU A 270 -14.38 2.36 -16.73
N ASP A 271 -13.99 3.59 -17.06
CA ASP A 271 -12.61 3.89 -17.44
C ASP A 271 -11.71 4.29 -16.26
N GLY A 272 -10.65 3.50 -16.04
CA GLY A 272 -9.59 3.75 -15.05
C GLY A 272 -10.03 3.62 -13.58
N LEU A 273 -11.09 2.85 -13.33
CA LEU A 273 -11.39 2.24 -12.04
C LEU A 273 -10.38 1.09 -11.80
N GLN A 274 -9.90 0.94 -10.57
CA GLN A 274 -9.09 -0.22 -10.19
C GLN A 274 -9.94 -1.50 -10.24
N LEU A 275 -9.31 -2.67 -10.42
CA LEU A 275 -10.06 -3.92 -10.34
C LEU A 275 -10.62 -4.09 -8.92
N PRO A 276 -11.93 -4.35 -8.78
CA PRO A 276 -12.53 -4.52 -7.47
C PRO A 276 -12.07 -5.83 -6.84
N GLU A 277 -11.99 -5.85 -5.52
CA GLU A 277 -11.55 -6.99 -4.74
C GLU A 277 -12.60 -7.29 -3.66
N HIS A 278 -12.92 -8.56 -3.48
CA HIS A 278 -13.70 -9.01 -2.33
C HIS A 278 -12.73 -9.31 -1.18
N VAL A 279 -12.79 -8.51 -0.12
CA VAL A 279 -11.82 -8.54 0.99
C VAL A 279 -12.34 -9.30 2.22
N GLY A 280 -13.43 -10.05 2.07
CA GLY A 280 -14.07 -10.85 3.12
C GLY A 280 -15.15 -10.12 3.90
N ASN A 281 -15.97 -10.90 4.64
CA ASN A 281 -17.15 -10.44 5.37
C ASN A 281 -18.13 -9.67 4.48
N GLY A 282 -18.20 -9.98 3.18
CA GLY A 282 -19.03 -9.28 2.20
C GLY A 282 -18.60 -7.84 1.89
N LEU A 283 -17.40 -7.41 2.28
CA LEU A 283 -16.86 -6.10 1.92
C LEU A 283 -16.18 -6.17 0.54
N VAL A 284 -16.67 -5.37 -0.41
CA VAL A 284 -16.05 -5.24 -1.73
C VAL A 284 -15.34 -3.89 -1.82
N HIS A 285 -14.03 -3.95 -2.00
CA HIS A 285 -13.20 -2.80 -2.23
C HIS A 285 -13.19 -2.45 -3.72
N LEU A 286 -13.58 -1.23 -4.07
CA LEU A 286 -13.64 -0.75 -5.44
C LEU A 286 -12.44 0.14 -5.81
N GLY A 287 -11.79 0.73 -4.80
CA GLY A 287 -10.78 1.77 -5.01
C GLY A 287 -11.38 2.97 -5.73
N GLY A 288 -10.66 3.48 -6.72
CA GLY A 288 -11.12 4.52 -7.63
C GLY A 288 -10.25 5.76 -7.64
N ALA A 289 -10.78 6.83 -8.21
CA ALA A 289 -10.12 8.12 -8.40
C ALA A 289 -11.18 9.21 -8.25
N GLU A 290 -10.79 10.45 -7.96
CA GLU A 290 -11.70 11.58 -7.62
C GLU A 290 -12.84 11.80 -8.63
N ARG A 291 -12.68 11.37 -9.89
CA ARG A 291 -13.72 11.44 -10.91
C ARG A 291 -14.86 10.44 -10.72
N HIS A 292 -14.59 9.31 -10.08
CA HIS A 292 -15.59 8.26 -9.90
C HIS A 292 -16.57 8.67 -8.82
N VAL A 293 -17.85 8.41 -9.05
CA VAL A 293 -18.92 8.63 -8.08
C VAL A 293 -19.70 7.33 -7.95
N LEU A 294 -19.69 6.78 -6.74
CA LEU A 294 -20.53 5.64 -6.37
C LEU A 294 -21.83 6.14 -5.76
N ARG A 295 -22.96 5.58 -6.21
CA ARG A 295 -24.30 5.84 -5.65
C ARG A 295 -24.98 4.54 -5.27
N THR A 296 -25.20 4.36 -3.98
CA THR A 296 -26.04 3.30 -3.42
C THR A 296 -27.30 3.93 -2.82
N GLY A 297 -28.17 3.13 -2.20
CA GLY A 297 -29.39 3.67 -1.60
C GLY A 297 -30.46 4.03 -2.64
N LEU A 298 -30.32 3.54 -3.88
CA LEU A 298 -31.20 3.87 -4.99
C LEU A 298 -32.51 3.08 -4.89
N VAL A 299 -33.63 3.77 -4.98
CA VAL A 299 -34.98 3.23 -5.02
C VAL A 299 -35.43 3.23 -6.47
N ALA A 300 -35.29 2.08 -7.13
CA ALA A 300 -35.71 1.91 -8.52
C ALA A 300 -37.23 1.71 -8.65
N ARG A 301 -37.85 1.00 -7.69
CA ARG A 301 -39.28 0.66 -7.71
C ARG A 301 -39.89 0.78 -6.31
N PRO A 302 -41.20 1.03 -6.18
CA PRO A 302 -41.90 0.96 -4.89
C PRO A 302 -42.12 -0.51 -4.48
N THR A 303 -41.05 -1.32 -4.40
CA THR A 303 -41.10 -2.72 -3.93
C THR A 303 -41.39 -2.84 -2.43
N GLY A 304 -41.54 -1.70 -1.74
CA GLY A 304 -41.70 -1.64 -0.28
C GLY A 304 -40.43 -1.97 0.50
N MET A 305 -39.32 -2.27 -0.19
CA MET A 305 -38.04 -2.61 0.41
C MET A 305 -37.05 -1.45 0.32
N LEU A 306 -36.34 -1.20 1.43
CA LEU A 306 -35.28 -0.20 1.47
C LEU A 306 -33.97 -0.81 0.99
N PRO A 307 -33.17 -0.10 0.17
CA PRO A 307 -31.83 -0.53 -0.19
C PRO A 307 -30.96 -0.71 1.06
N VAL A 308 -30.09 -1.72 1.04
CA VAL A 308 -29.33 -2.16 2.21
C VAL A 308 -27.82 -2.00 2.08
N LEU A 309 -27.33 -1.68 0.87
CA LEU A 309 -25.91 -1.43 0.65
C LEU A 309 -25.41 -0.21 1.44
N THR A 310 -24.28 -0.39 2.13
CA THR A 310 -23.57 0.73 2.77
C THR A 310 -22.22 0.96 2.10
N THR A 311 -21.80 2.23 2.03
CA THR A 311 -20.57 2.64 1.35
C THR A 311 -19.64 3.36 2.31
N THR A 312 -18.36 3.06 2.22
CA THR A 312 -17.31 3.73 2.99
C THR A 312 -16.19 4.20 2.05
N GLY A 313 -15.42 5.19 2.53
CA GLY A 313 -14.33 5.81 1.78
C GLY A 313 -14.80 6.69 0.60
N ARG A 314 -13.91 7.55 0.12
CA ARG A 314 -14.10 8.34 -1.10
C ARG A 314 -12.77 8.54 -1.80
N PRO A 315 -12.70 8.30 -3.12
CA PRO A 315 -11.47 8.54 -3.85
C PRO A 315 -11.02 10.00 -3.83
N GLY A 316 -9.74 10.20 -3.57
CA GLY A 316 -9.04 11.46 -3.79
C GLY A 316 -8.42 12.06 -2.53
N VAL A 317 -7.28 12.70 -2.74
CA VAL A 317 -6.58 13.47 -1.72
C VAL A 317 -6.73 14.97 -1.97
N ARG A 318 -6.13 15.80 -1.10
CA ARG A 318 -6.15 17.25 -1.30
C ARG A 318 -5.49 17.59 -2.65
N ALA A 319 -6.18 18.34 -3.50
CA ALA A 319 -5.69 18.78 -4.80
C ALA A 319 -5.02 20.17 -4.75
N ASP A 320 -4.29 20.52 -5.81
CA ASP A 320 -3.76 21.86 -6.05
C ASP A 320 -4.86 22.90 -6.25
N PHE A 321 -4.52 24.18 -6.02
CA PHE A 321 -5.43 25.27 -6.31
C PHE A 321 -5.76 25.34 -7.80
N GLY A 322 -7.05 25.21 -8.08
CA GLY A 322 -7.55 25.10 -9.44
C GLY A 322 -9.06 25.25 -9.52
N LEU A 323 -9.59 24.89 -10.68
CA LEU A 323 -11.01 24.89 -11.01
C LEU A 323 -11.41 23.50 -11.53
N ARG A 324 -12.58 23.00 -11.10
CA ARG A 324 -13.30 21.94 -11.80
C ARG A 324 -14.41 22.63 -12.59
N VAL A 325 -14.30 22.52 -13.91
CA VAL A 325 -15.21 23.09 -14.88
C VAL A 325 -16.16 21.99 -15.33
N PRO A 326 -17.48 22.17 -15.17
CA PRO A 326 -18.43 21.22 -15.70
C PRO A 326 -18.58 21.39 -17.22
N ALA A 327 -19.06 20.37 -17.92
CA ALA A 327 -19.56 20.52 -19.29
C ALA A 327 -20.76 21.48 -19.35
N ALA A 328 -21.24 21.79 -20.57
CA ALA A 328 -22.49 22.51 -20.74
C ALA A 328 -23.65 21.78 -20.04
N ALA A 329 -24.73 22.49 -19.71
CA ALA A 329 -25.88 21.89 -19.03
C ALA A 329 -26.45 20.67 -19.78
N LEU A 330 -26.88 19.67 -19.01
CA LEU A 330 -27.46 18.42 -19.50
C LEU A 330 -28.66 18.71 -20.40
N ARG A 331 -28.58 18.23 -21.64
CA ARG A 331 -29.59 18.44 -22.67
C ARG A 331 -29.89 17.15 -23.40
N VAL A 332 -31.13 17.09 -23.88
CA VAL A 332 -31.62 16.05 -24.77
C VAL A 332 -32.09 16.69 -26.07
N TYR A 333 -31.80 16.03 -27.19
CA TYR A 333 -32.15 16.48 -28.53
C TYR A 333 -33.12 15.46 -29.14
N VAL A 334 -34.30 15.95 -29.51
CA VAL A 334 -35.30 15.19 -30.26
C VAL A 334 -34.81 15.00 -31.70
N PRO A 335 -34.97 13.80 -32.31
CA PRO A 335 -34.67 13.61 -33.72
C PRO A 335 -35.34 14.66 -34.60
N SER A 336 -34.64 15.13 -35.63
CA SER A 336 -35.17 16.17 -36.55
C SER A 336 -36.52 15.80 -37.20
N ALA A 337 -36.86 14.51 -37.26
CA ALA A 337 -38.13 14.01 -37.76
C ALA A 337 -39.31 14.19 -36.78
N GLY A 338 -39.08 14.55 -35.51
CA GLY A 338 -40.11 14.66 -34.47
C GLY A 338 -40.62 13.29 -34.03
N GLY A 339 -41.93 13.17 -33.78
CA GLY A 339 -42.58 11.93 -33.38
C GLY A 339 -42.37 10.74 -34.34
N PRO A 340 -42.33 10.93 -35.67
CA PRO A 340 -41.92 9.89 -36.63
C PRO A 340 -40.53 9.29 -36.38
N GLY A 341 -39.62 10.05 -35.78
CA GLY A 341 -38.24 9.63 -35.54
C GLY A 341 -38.03 8.77 -34.29
N ILE A 342 -39.08 8.57 -33.49
CA ILE A 342 -39.05 7.82 -32.23
C ILE A 342 -40.01 6.63 -32.36
N ALA A 343 -39.53 5.40 -32.12
CA ALA A 343 -40.39 4.22 -32.14
C ALA A 343 -41.23 4.08 -30.86
N ASP A 344 -42.32 3.35 -30.97
CA ASP A 344 -43.16 2.96 -29.82
C ASP A 344 -42.38 2.04 -28.87
N GLY A 345 -42.48 2.28 -27.56
CA GLY A 345 -41.77 1.54 -26.51
C GLY A 345 -40.29 1.91 -26.32
N GLU A 346 -39.77 2.93 -27.01
CA GLU A 346 -38.44 3.46 -26.73
C GLU A 346 -38.38 4.10 -25.34
N VAL A 347 -37.26 3.94 -24.64
CA VAL A 347 -37.11 4.41 -23.25
C VAL A 347 -35.85 5.24 -23.03
N PHE A 348 -35.95 6.16 -22.07
CA PHE A 348 -34.79 6.79 -21.44
C PHE A 348 -34.91 6.76 -19.92
N LYS A 349 -33.79 6.73 -19.22
CA LYS A 349 -33.70 6.57 -17.76
C LYS A 349 -33.00 7.76 -17.12
N ILE A 350 -33.54 8.26 -16.02
CA ILE A 350 -32.91 9.28 -15.19
C ILE A 350 -32.70 8.77 -13.77
N VAL A 351 -31.51 9.03 -13.23
CA VAL A 351 -31.18 8.81 -11.81
C VAL A 351 -31.07 10.18 -11.14
N ASP A 352 -31.99 10.49 -10.24
CA ASP A 352 -32.09 11.76 -9.50
C ASP A 352 -31.97 11.52 -8.00
N GLY A 353 -30.79 11.83 -7.44
CA GLY A 353 -30.44 11.45 -6.07
C GLY A 353 -30.57 9.93 -5.89
N ASN A 354 -31.52 9.51 -5.05
CA ASN A 354 -31.82 8.11 -4.76
C ASN A 354 -33.00 7.57 -5.59
N ARG A 355 -33.50 8.30 -6.58
CA ARG A 355 -34.64 7.86 -7.39
C ARG A 355 -34.16 7.47 -8.78
N VAL A 356 -34.62 6.33 -9.26
CA VAL A 356 -34.54 5.99 -10.69
C VAL A 356 -35.94 6.19 -11.30
N ARG A 357 -36.00 6.78 -12.49
CA ARG A 357 -37.22 6.90 -13.28
C ARG A 357 -36.94 6.49 -14.72
N VAL A 358 -37.79 5.64 -15.25
CA VAL A 358 -37.78 5.22 -16.66
C VAL A 358 -38.96 5.89 -17.34
N PHE A 359 -38.71 6.51 -18.50
CA PHE A 359 -39.70 7.15 -19.34
C PHE A 359 -39.83 6.37 -20.63
N GLU A 360 -41.06 6.16 -21.09
CA GLU A 360 -41.37 5.37 -22.28
C GLU A 360 -42.16 6.20 -23.29
N PHE A 361 -41.73 6.22 -24.54
CA PHE A 361 -42.48 6.85 -25.62
C PHE A 361 -43.61 5.94 -26.08
N ASP A 362 -44.84 6.45 -26.01
CA ASP A 362 -46.06 5.67 -26.21
C ASP A 362 -46.88 6.23 -27.38
N LYS A 363 -47.04 5.44 -28.44
CA LYS A 363 -47.86 5.71 -29.62
C LYS A 363 -49.20 4.98 -29.58
N ASP A 364 -49.32 3.83 -28.94
CA ASP A 364 -50.52 2.98 -28.99
C ASP A 364 -51.46 3.12 -27.78
N GLY A 365 -51.05 3.82 -26.73
CA GLY A 365 -51.78 4.02 -25.48
C GLY A 365 -51.54 2.92 -24.44
N ARG A 366 -50.58 2.01 -24.65
CA ARG A 366 -50.20 0.93 -23.73
C ARG A 366 -48.78 1.15 -23.24
N VAL A 367 -48.66 1.44 -21.95
CA VAL A 367 -47.37 1.47 -21.24
C VAL A 367 -47.00 0.07 -20.77
N GLN A 368 -45.72 -0.28 -20.76
CA GLN A 368 -45.26 -1.59 -20.28
C GLN A 368 -45.61 -1.79 -18.79
N ASP A 369 -46.19 -2.95 -18.51
CA ASP A 369 -46.46 -3.52 -17.20
C ASP A 369 -45.81 -4.91 -17.22
N GLN A 370 -44.56 -4.97 -16.76
CA GLN A 370 -43.67 -6.11 -16.89
C GLN A 370 -43.89 -7.15 -15.79
N ASP A 371 -44.42 -6.76 -14.63
CA ASP A 371 -44.77 -7.68 -13.54
C ASP A 371 -46.27 -8.01 -13.46
N GLY A 372 -47.09 -7.40 -14.32
CA GLY A 372 -48.51 -7.74 -14.50
C GLY A 372 -49.40 -7.24 -13.37
N ASP A 373 -48.96 -6.25 -12.60
CA ASP A 373 -49.69 -5.70 -11.45
C ASP A 373 -50.70 -4.60 -11.84
N PHE A 374 -50.81 -4.29 -13.14
CA PHE A 374 -51.64 -3.25 -13.74
C PHE A 374 -51.23 -1.82 -13.37
N ILE A 375 -50.06 -1.62 -12.78
CA ILE A 375 -49.40 -0.33 -12.58
C ILE A 375 -48.33 -0.18 -13.67
N PRO A 376 -48.34 0.91 -14.46
CA PRO A 376 -47.26 1.17 -15.40
C PRO A 376 -45.90 1.23 -14.70
N ASP A 377 -44.96 0.42 -15.16
CA ASP A 377 -43.58 0.44 -14.65
C ASP A 377 -42.84 1.73 -15.04
N ASN A 378 -43.20 2.24 -16.22
CA ASN A 378 -42.57 3.39 -16.83
C ASN A 378 -43.52 4.60 -16.84
N ILE A 379 -42.93 5.79 -16.85
CA ILE A 379 -43.66 7.04 -17.06
C ILE A 379 -43.88 7.23 -18.56
N GLY A 380 -45.12 7.03 -19.01
CA GLY A 380 -45.50 7.19 -20.42
C GLY A 380 -45.42 8.63 -20.93
N ILE A 381 -44.81 8.80 -22.12
CA ILE A 381 -44.75 10.03 -22.90
C ILE A 381 -45.56 9.81 -24.18
N ARG A 382 -46.79 10.31 -24.18
CA ARG A 382 -47.74 10.08 -25.28
C ARG A 382 -47.36 10.86 -26.54
N ILE A 383 -46.86 10.18 -27.56
CA ILE A 383 -46.47 10.78 -28.85
C ILE A 383 -47.27 10.25 -30.04
N SER A 384 -47.17 10.93 -31.18
CA SER A 384 -47.76 10.53 -32.46
C SER A 384 -46.82 10.86 -33.63
N ASP A 385 -47.03 10.23 -34.78
CA ASP A 385 -46.28 10.54 -36.00
C ASP A 385 -46.56 11.96 -36.57
N LEU A 386 -47.49 12.71 -35.97
CA LEU A 386 -47.76 14.10 -36.35
C LEU A 386 -47.03 15.12 -35.47
N ASP A 387 -46.41 14.68 -34.37
CA ASP A 387 -45.74 15.58 -33.44
C ASP A 387 -44.47 16.16 -34.06
N THR A 388 -44.35 17.49 -34.02
CA THR A 388 -43.10 18.18 -34.38
C THR A 388 -42.02 17.93 -33.32
N VAL A 389 -40.78 18.31 -33.63
CA VAL A 389 -39.66 18.24 -32.66
C VAL A 389 -39.96 18.97 -31.35
N ASP A 390 -40.65 20.12 -31.42
CA ASP A 390 -41.00 20.90 -30.25
C ASP A 390 -42.24 20.36 -29.53
N ASP A 391 -43.17 19.70 -30.23
CA ASP A 391 -44.28 18.99 -29.58
C ASP A 391 -43.76 17.83 -28.72
N VAL A 392 -42.82 17.04 -29.26
CA VAL A 392 -42.16 15.98 -28.50
C VAL A 392 -41.36 16.55 -27.33
N ALA A 393 -40.58 17.60 -27.54
CA ALA A 393 -39.81 18.26 -26.47
C ALA A 393 -40.72 18.77 -25.33
N ASN A 394 -41.85 19.40 -25.65
CA ASN A 394 -42.84 19.85 -24.67
C ASN A 394 -43.46 18.68 -23.87
N LYS A 395 -43.68 17.54 -24.52
CA LYS A 395 -44.18 16.32 -23.87
C LYS A 395 -43.15 15.70 -22.94
N ILE A 396 -41.87 15.69 -23.32
CA ILE A 396 -40.75 15.28 -22.44
C ILE A 396 -40.71 16.18 -21.21
N VAL A 397 -40.74 17.51 -21.38
CA VAL A 397 -40.75 18.48 -20.26
C VAL A 397 -41.93 18.24 -19.31
N THR A 398 -43.12 17.98 -19.87
CA THR A 398 -44.33 17.69 -19.08
C THR A 398 -44.16 16.42 -18.25
N ALA A 399 -43.65 15.35 -18.86
CA ALA A 399 -43.42 14.08 -18.17
C ALA A 399 -42.37 14.23 -17.06
N LEU A 400 -41.24 14.88 -17.33
CA LEU A 400 -40.18 15.15 -16.35
C LEU A 400 -40.72 15.94 -15.15
N THR A 401 -41.55 16.96 -15.40
CA THR A 401 -42.14 17.80 -14.34
C THR A 401 -43.08 17.00 -13.44
N ASN A 402 -43.79 16.02 -13.99
CA ASN A 402 -44.76 15.21 -13.27
C ASN A 402 -44.16 13.93 -12.63
N ALA A 403 -42.89 13.62 -12.91
CA ALA A 403 -42.22 12.38 -12.49
C ALA A 403 -41.84 12.30 -10.99
N GLY A 404 -42.11 13.35 -10.21
CA GLY A 404 -41.72 13.44 -8.80
C GLY A 404 -40.20 13.59 -8.59
N LEU A 405 -39.49 14.05 -9.62
CA LEU A 405 -38.07 14.39 -9.57
C LEU A 405 -37.86 15.70 -8.81
N ALA A 406 -36.78 15.78 -8.03
CA ALA A 406 -36.48 16.93 -7.19
C ALA A 406 -35.64 17.95 -7.97
N TYR A 407 -36.30 18.81 -8.74
CA TYR A 407 -35.63 19.90 -9.47
C TYR A 407 -35.44 21.16 -8.63
N ASN A 408 -34.38 21.91 -8.96
CA ASN A 408 -34.21 23.29 -8.53
C ASN A 408 -35.39 24.13 -9.02
N PRO A 409 -36.10 24.87 -8.15
CA PRO A 409 -37.25 25.67 -8.56
C PRO A 409 -36.92 26.76 -9.58
N ASN A 410 -35.67 27.23 -9.62
CA ASN A 410 -35.20 28.27 -10.53
C ASN A 410 -34.62 27.72 -11.84
N GLN A 411 -34.46 26.40 -11.95
CA GLN A 411 -33.87 25.76 -13.13
C GLN A 411 -34.57 24.41 -13.39
N ARG A 412 -35.80 24.50 -13.88
CA ARG A 412 -36.64 23.33 -14.22
C ARG A 412 -36.41 22.88 -15.66
N PRO A 413 -36.80 21.63 -16.01
CA PRO A 413 -36.78 21.19 -17.40
C PRO A 413 -37.52 22.16 -18.31
N THR A 414 -36.91 22.54 -19.43
CA THR A 414 -37.45 23.57 -20.34
C THR A 414 -37.15 23.23 -21.78
N ASN A 415 -38.11 23.46 -22.68
CA ASN A 415 -37.88 23.38 -24.11
C ASN A 415 -37.23 24.69 -24.60
N LEU A 416 -36.03 24.60 -25.15
CA LEU A 416 -35.28 25.73 -25.70
C LEU A 416 -35.64 26.03 -27.17
N GLY A 417 -36.51 25.22 -27.77
CA GLY A 417 -36.88 25.27 -29.18
C GLY A 417 -35.99 24.39 -30.05
N GLY A 418 -36.47 24.06 -31.25
CA GLY A 418 -35.74 23.23 -32.21
C GLY A 418 -35.55 21.78 -31.75
N GLY A 419 -36.40 21.29 -30.83
CA GLY A 419 -36.30 19.95 -30.27
C GLY A 419 -35.26 19.79 -29.15
N ILE A 420 -34.76 20.89 -28.58
CA ILE A 420 -33.75 20.85 -27.51
C ILE A 420 -34.45 20.99 -26.15
N VAL A 421 -34.28 19.98 -25.29
CA VAL A 421 -34.76 20.00 -23.90
C VAL A 421 -33.56 20.23 -22.97
N ASP A 422 -33.56 21.34 -22.23
CA ASP A 422 -32.71 21.49 -21.04
C ASP A 422 -33.34 20.65 -19.92
N MET A 423 -32.55 19.76 -19.32
CA MET A 423 -33.05 18.82 -18.32
C MET A 423 -33.25 19.45 -16.94
N GLY A 424 -32.90 20.73 -16.75
CA GLY A 424 -32.95 21.42 -15.46
C GLY A 424 -31.76 21.08 -14.56
N ASP A 425 -31.79 21.60 -13.33
CA ASP A 425 -30.82 21.26 -12.29
C ASP A 425 -31.50 20.44 -11.19
N PRO A 426 -30.78 19.49 -10.55
CA PRO A 426 -31.25 18.88 -9.32
C PRO A 426 -31.45 19.93 -8.23
N ALA A 427 -32.28 19.59 -7.24
CA ALA A 427 -32.52 20.44 -6.08
C ALA A 427 -31.20 20.82 -5.39
N THR A 428 -31.15 22.00 -4.77
CA THR A 428 -29.93 22.50 -4.13
C THR A 428 -29.36 21.48 -3.14
N GLY A 429 -28.10 21.08 -3.35
CA GLY A 429 -27.40 20.09 -2.52
C GLY A 429 -27.69 18.63 -2.86
N ALA A 430 -28.59 18.35 -3.82
CA ALA A 430 -28.81 16.99 -4.31
C ALA A 430 -27.69 16.56 -5.29
N PRO A 431 -27.41 15.24 -5.39
CA PRO A 431 -26.48 14.71 -6.37
C PRO A 431 -26.86 15.09 -7.81
N LYS A 432 -25.86 15.16 -8.70
CA LYS A 432 -26.07 15.37 -10.14
C LYS A 432 -27.06 14.35 -10.71
N GLN A 433 -27.93 14.72 -11.63
CA GLN A 433 -28.74 13.76 -12.36
C GLN A 433 -27.89 12.99 -13.36
N LEU A 434 -28.15 11.70 -13.51
CA LEU A 434 -27.54 10.85 -14.54
C LEU A 434 -28.62 10.47 -15.54
N LEU A 435 -28.31 10.58 -16.84
CA LEU A 435 -29.26 10.33 -17.92
C LEU A 435 -28.72 9.27 -18.88
N ASP A 436 -29.56 8.29 -19.17
CA ASP A 436 -29.30 7.26 -20.17
C ASP A 436 -30.36 7.34 -21.28
N THR A 437 -29.90 7.66 -22.48
CA THR A 437 -30.69 7.71 -23.73
C THR A 437 -30.33 6.60 -24.70
N SER A 438 -29.50 5.62 -24.30
CA SER A 438 -28.98 4.58 -25.20
C SER A 438 -30.05 3.67 -25.83
N ARG A 439 -31.27 3.70 -25.30
CA ARG A 439 -32.44 2.91 -25.76
C ARG A 439 -33.54 3.75 -26.41
N THR A 440 -33.18 4.94 -26.88
CA THR A 440 -34.07 5.81 -27.65
C THR A 440 -33.32 6.50 -28.78
N ALA A 441 -34.05 7.03 -29.75
CA ALA A 441 -33.52 7.89 -30.80
C ALA A 441 -33.08 9.28 -30.30
N LEU A 442 -33.37 9.63 -29.05
CA LEU A 442 -32.85 10.87 -28.45
C LEU A 442 -31.32 10.83 -28.38
N THR A 443 -30.68 11.97 -28.64
CA THR A 443 -29.26 12.16 -28.29
C THR A 443 -29.12 13.04 -27.05
N GLN A 444 -28.05 12.87 -26.30
CA GLN A 444 -27.76 13.67 -25.11
C GLN A 444 -26.41 14.37 -25.19
N SER A 445 -26.29 15.52 -24.52
CA SER A 445 -25.03 16.24 -24.34
C SER A 445 -24.96 16.90 -22.98
N GLY A 446 -23.76 17.31 -22.58
CA GLY A 446 -23.55 18.07 -21.36
C GLY A 446 -23.66 17.21 -20.09
N GLU A 447 -23.71 17.88 -18.95
CA GLU A 447 -23.78 17.25 -17.63
C GLU A 447 -24.78 17.95 -16.72
N SER A 448 -25.32 17.21 -15.75
CA SER A 448 -26.26 17.78 -14.78
C SER A 448 -25.58 18.86 -13.96
N ALA A 449 -26.30 19.96 -13.72
CA ALA A 449 -25.75 21.18 -13.10
C ALA A 449 -24.57 21.78 -13.88
N GLY A 450 -24.51 21.53 -15.19
CA GLY A 450 -23.51 22.08 -16.09
C GLY A 450 -23.67 23.58 -16.37
N VAL A 451 -22.71 24.11 -17.14
CA VAL A 451 -22.64 25.52 -17.49
C VAL A 451 -23.84 25.93 -18.34
N ARG A 452 -24.45 27.06 -17.96
CA ARG A 452 -25.46 27.76 -18.77
C ARG A 452 -24.99 29.17 -19.09
N ASP A 453 -25.63 29.74 -20.09
CA ASP A 453 -25.42 31.11 -20.50
C ASP A 453 -25.65 32.11 -19.34
N ASN A 454 -24.95 33.25 -19.39
CA ASN A 454 -24.95 34.31 -18.37
C ASN A 454 -24.46 33.89 -16.97
N GLN A 455 -23.90 32.68 -16.82
CA GLN A 455 -23.28 32.25 -15.57
C GLN A 455 -21.89 32.85 -15.40
N GLN A 456 -21.55 33.28 -14.19
CA GLN A 456 -20.31 33.99 -13.93
C GLN A 456 -19.50 33.35 -12.81
N PHE A 457 -18.18 33.56 -12.80
CA PHE A 457 -17.32 33.36 -11.63
C PHE A 457 -16.30 34.50 -11.55
N SER A 458 -15.60 34.65 -10.42
CA SER A 458 -14.49 35.59 -10.33
C SER A 458 -13.29 35.04 -9.59
N LEU A 459 -12.13 35.55 -9.98
CA LEU A 459 -10.85 35.34 -9.32
C LEU A 459 -10.33 36.69 -8.82
N THR A 460 -9.72 36.68 -7.65
CA THR A 460 -9.15 37.87 -7.01
C THR A 460 -7.70 37.62 -6.63
N LEU A 461 -6.85 38.62 -6.85
CA LEU A 461 -5.51 38.72 -6.28
C LEU A 461 -5.51 39.87 -5.25
N ASP A 462 -5.18 39.57 -4.01
CA ASP A 462 -5.07 40.51 -2.89
C ASP A 462 -3.78 40.24 -2.11
N ASP A 463 -2.71 40.94 -2.48
CA ASP A 463 -1.38 40.82 -1.85
C ASP A 463 -1.24 41.63 -0.55
N GLY A 464 -2.32 42.28 -0.10
CA GLY A 464 -2.34 43.14 1.09
C GLY A 464 -1.53 44.44 0.96
N VAL A 465 -0.90 44.69 -0.19
CA VAL A 465 -0.06 45.88 -0.47
C VAL A 465 -0.72 46.77 -1.52
N ASN A 466 -1.25 46.18 -2.58
CA ASN A 466 -1.95 46.85 -3.67
C ASN A 466 -3.47 46.71 -3.51
N PRO A 467 -4.28 47.60 -4.12
CA PRO A 467 -5.73 47.41 -4.16
C PRO A 467 -6.08 46.05 -4.80
N PRO A 468 -7.00 45.27 -4.21
CA PRO A 468 -7.37 43.95 -4.73
C PRO A 468 -7.80 44.00 -6.19
N VAL A 469 -7.26 43.10 -7.01
CA VAL A 469 -7.60 42.96 -8.42
C VAL A 469 -8.59 41.83 -8.59
N THR A 470 -9.84 42.15 -8.90
CA THR A 470 -10.90 41.15 -9.18
C THR A 470 -11.20 41.10 -10.66
N ARG A 471 -11.21 39.89 -11.24
CA ARG A 471 -11.66 39.63 -12.61
C ARG A 471 -12.90 38.75 -12.59
N THR A 472 -13.95 39.21 -13.24
CA THR A 472 -15.20 38.46 -13.42
C THR A 472 -15.24 37.90 -14.83
N PHE A 473 -15.51 36.61 -14.91
CA PHE A 473 -15.65 35.86 -16.15
C PHE A 473 -17.09 35.39 -16.31
N GLU A 474 -17.60 35.38 -17.53
CA GLU A 474 -18.95 34.96 -17.86
C GLU A 474 -18.95 33.91 -18.95
N PHE A 475 -19.73 32.85 -18.79
CA PHE A 475 -20.03 31.89 -19.83
C PHE A 475 -21.08 32.46 -20.78
N ASP A 476 -20.73 32.54 -22.06
CA ASP A 476 -21.50 33.21 -23.09
C ASP A 476 -21.76 32.25 -24.25
N ALA A 477 -23.03 31.86 -24.42
CA ALA A 477 -23.45 30.93 -25.47
C ALA A 477 -24.01 31.64 -26.71
N ASP A 478 -24.34 32.92 -26.62
CA ASP A 478 -25.06 33.67 -27.65
C ASP A 478 -24.31 34.88 -28.21
N ALA A 479 -23.07 35.08 -27.77
CA ALA A 479 -22.19 36.20 -28.13
C ALA A 479 -22.72 37.56 -27.65
N THR A 480 -23.48 37.58 -26.54
CA THR A 480 -24.03 38.80 -25.94
C THR A 480 -23.66 38.96 -24.46
N PRO A 481 -22.36 39.07 -24.12
CA PRO A 481 -21.93 39.04 -22.73
C PRO A 481 -22.37 40.28 -21.95
N SER A 482 -22.55 40.13 -20.64
CA SER A 482 -22.85 41.22 -19.72
C SER A 482 -21.79 42.33 -19.77
N THR A 483 -22.19 43.56 -19.43
CA THR A 483 -21.23 44.67 -19.38
C THR A 483 -20.25 44.51 -18.21
N GLY A 484 -18.94 44.67 -18.48
CA GLY A 484 -17.89 44.70 -17.45
C GLY A 484 -17.36 43.33 -17.02
N VAL A 485 -17.72 42.26 -17.73
CA VAL A 485 -17.18 40.90 -17.53
C VAL A 485 -16.29 40.50 -18.71
N THR A 486 -15.48 39.45 -18.51
CA THR A 486 -14.70 38.82 -19.59
C THR A 486 -15.44 37.58 -20.08
N ALA A 487 -15.86 37.56 -21.34
CA ALA A 487 -16.64 36.47 -21.91
C ALA A 487 -15.78 35.22 -22.16
N ILE A 488 -16.35 34.05 -21.86
CA ILE A 488 -15.88 32.71 -22.18
C ILE A 488 -16.92 32.12 -23.13
N THR A 489 -16.62 32.14 -24.42
CA THR A 489 -17.50 31.61 -25.45
C THR A 489 -17.57 30.08 -25.38
N PHE A 490 -18.76 29.51 -25.45
CA PHE A 490 -18.96 28.05 -25.50
C PHE A 490 -20.18 27.65 -26.32
N ASN A 491 -20.24 26.39 -26.75
CA ASN A 491 -21.41 25.82 -27.42
C ASN A 491 -22.34 25.11 -26.43
N LEU A 492 -23.63 24.96 -26.76
CA LEU A 492 -24.60 24.30 -25.89
C LEU A 492 -24.35 22.79 -25.69
N ASP A 493 -23.53 22.17 -26.53
CA ASP A 493 -23.07 20.79 -26.44
C ASP A 493 -21.61 20.67 -25.95
N ALA A 494 -20.98 21.79 -25.56
CA ALA A 494 -19.57 21.83 -25.21
C ALA A 494 -19.23 20.88 -24.05
N THR A 495 -18.17 20.10 -24.24
CA THR A 495 -17.62 19.22 -23.20
C THR A 495 -16.88 20.03 -22.15
N ALA A 496 -16.66 19.43 -20.97
CA ALA A 496 -15.86 20.03 -19.91
C ALA A 496 -14.45 20.42 -20.41
N GLU A 497 -13.84 19.61 -21.29
CA GLU A 497 -12.56 19.90 -21.92
C GLU A 497 -12.60 21.18 -22.75
N GLN A 498 -13.60 21.30 -23.62
CA GLN A 498 -13.72 22.45 -24.52
C GLN A 498 -13.94 23.74 -23.74
N ILE A 499 -14.73 23.69 -22.66
CA ILE A 499 -14.93 24.85 -21.80
C ILE A 499 -13.64 25.15 -21.01
N ALA A 500 -12.93 24.14 -20.51
CA ALA A 500 -11.68 24.35 -19.79
C ALA A 500 -10.58 24.95 -20.69
N ASP A 501 -10.43 24.45 -21.92
CA ASP A 501 -9.55 25.00 -22.95
C ASP A 501 -9.89 26.46 -23.29
N ALA A 502 -11.19 26.82 -23.28
CA ALA A 502 -11.61 28.21 -23.47
C ALA A 502 -11.23 29.11 -22.29
N ILE A 503 -11.26 28.60 -21.05
CA ILE A 503 -10.94 29.36 -19.83
C ILE A 503 -9.44 29.67 -19.73
N VAL A 504 -8.56 28.71 -20.01
CA VAL A 504 -7.09 28.83 -19.81
C VAL A 504 -6.48 30.12 -20.38
N PRO A 505 -6.61 30.43 -21.68
CA PRO A 505 -5.99 31.62 -22.26
C PRO A 505 -6.58 32.93 -21.68
N ILE A 506 -7.87 32.91 -21.34
CA ILE A 506 -8.58 34.07 -20.77
C ILE A 506 -8.07 34.37 -19.35
N VAL A 507 -7.93 33.34 -18.50
CA VAL A 507 -7.42 33.51 -17.14
C VAL A 507 -5.94 33.88 -17.15
N ARG A 508 -5.13 33.28 -18.03
CA ARG A 508 -3.71 33.61 -18.19
C ARG A 508 -3.50 35.08 -18.56
N GLY A 509 -4.36 35.61 -19.44
CA GLY A 509 -4.34 37.01 -19.86
C GLY A 509 -4.98 38.01 -18.89
N SER A 510 -5.50 37.56 -17.75
CA SER A 510 -6.33 38.39 -16.86
C SER A 510 -5.54 39.36 -15.97
N GLY A 511 -4.22 39.17 -15.88
CA GLY A 511 -3.32 39.97 -15.04
C GLY A 511 -3.32 39.60 -13.55
N LEU A 512 -3.86 38.42 -13.21
CA LEU A 512 -3.91 37.91 -11.83
C LEU A 512 -2.64 37.15 -11.40
N ASN A 513 -1.59 37.13 -12.23
CA ASN A 513 -0.35 36.37 -11.96
C ASN A 513 -0.57 34.87 -11.69
N LEU A 514 -1.57 34.29 -12.36
CA LEU A 514 -1.87 32.86 -12.37
C LEU A 514 -1.21 32.20 -13.58
N ASN A 515 -0.90 30.90 -13.47
CA ASN A 515 -0.39 30.09 -14.58
C ASN A 515 -1.35 28.92 -14.85
N PRO A 516 -2.54 29.18 -15.41
CA PRO A 516 -3.53 28.15 -15.62
C PRO A 516 -3.05 27.11 -16.63
N ASP A 517 -3.20 25.84 -16.27
CA ASP A 517 -2.92 24.69 -17.11
C ASP A 517 -4.10 23.71 -17.07
N HIS A 518 -4.58 23.31 -18.25
CA HIS A 518 -5.67 22.35 -18.37
C HIS A 518 -5.08 20.93 -18.34
N THR A 519 -5.37 20.18 -17.28
CA THR A 519 -4.83 18.83 -17.06
C THR A 519 -5.79 17.72 -17.48
N GLY A 520 -6.82 18.08 -18.24
CA GLY A 520 -7.88 17.21 -18.71
C GLY A 520 -9.04 17.06 -17.72
N ARG A 521 -10.15 16.48 -18.18
CA ARG A 521 -11.39 16.21 -17.40
C ARG A 521 -12.06 17.46 -16.82
N GLY A 522 -11.96 18.58 -17.52
CA GLY A 522 -12.41 19.89 -17.08
C GLY A 522 -11.63 20.43 -15.88
N ILE A 523 -10.42 19.93 -15.63
CA ILE A 523 -9.59 20.36 -14.51
C ILE A 523 -8.59 21.41 -14.98
N ILE A 524 -8.65 22.59 -14.39
CA ILE A 524 -7.64 23.64 -14.60
C ILE A 524 -6.87 23.82 -13.31
N ILE A 525 -5.57 23.54 -13.30
CA ILE A 525 -4.69 23.96 -12.21
C ILE A 525 -4.37 25.42 -12.46
N LEU A 526 -4.72 26.31 -11.55
CA LEU A 526 -4.51 27.75 -11.75
C LEU A 526 -3.09 28.18 -11.40
N GLY A 527 -2.42 27.43 -10.52
CA GLY A 527 -1.32 27.96 -9.73
C GLY A 527 -1.81 29.08 -8.79
N GLY A 528 -0.94 29.57 -7.91
CA GLY A 528 -1.26 30.74 -7.09
C GLY A 528 -0.81 30.62 -5.64
N THR A 529 -0.78 31.75 -4.98
CA THR A 529 -0.41 31.92 -3.57
C THR A 529 -1.64 32.04 -2.68
N VAL A 530 -1.42 32.16 -1.36
CA VAL A 530 -2.47 32.45 -0.37
C VAL A 530 -3.21 33.77 -0.62
N ASP A 531 -2.66 34.65 -1.47
CA ASP A 531 -3.23 35.94 -1.85
C ASP A 531 -4.34 35.83 -2.91
N HIS A 532 -4.57 34.63 -3.44
CA HIS A 532 -5.59 34.38 -4.43
C HIS A 532 -6.87 33.88 -3.78
N SER A 533 -8.01 34.23 -4.36
CA SER A 533 -9.29 33.66 -3.97
C SER A 533 -10.21 33.47 -5.18
N PHE A 534 -11.13 32.52 -5.05
CA PHE A 534 -12.14 32.20 -6.04
C PHE A 534 -13.54 32.45 -5.47
N SER A 535 -14.42 32.98 -6.31
CA SER A 535 -15.85 33.10 -6.02
C SER A 535 -16.65 32.51 -7.18
N PRO A 536 -17.51 31.51 -6.94
CA PRO A 536 -18.30 30.89 -7.99
C PRO A 536 -19.42 31.78 -8.52
N ARG A 537 -19.74 32.92 -7.87
CA ARG A 537 -20.85 33.82 -8.22
C ARG A 537 -22.14 33.06 -8.61
N THR A 538 -22.59 33.16 -9.85
CA THR A 538 -23.77 32.45 -10.39
C THR A 538 -23.40 31.17 -11.14
N GLY A 539 -22.11 30.97 -11.41
CA GLY A 539 -21.57 29.88 -12.20
C GLY A 539 -21.44 28.58 -11.44
N ARG A 540 -21.14 27.54 -12.23
CA ARG A 540 -21.09 26.14 -11.79
C ARG A 540 -19.67 25.59 -11.68
N VAL A 541 -18.68 26.42 -11.98
CA VAL A 541 -17.27 26.11 -11.73
C VAL A 541 -17.06 26.01 -10.23
N THR A 542 -16.35 24.98 -9.79
CA THR A 542 -16.01 24.79 -8.39
C THR A 542 -14.51 24.92 -8.16
N GLN A 543 -14.13 25.47 -7.01
CA GLN A 543 -12.74 25.53 -6.61
C GLN A 543 -12.22 24.12 -6.31
N ARG A 544 -11.02 23.85 -6.80
CA ARG A 544 -10.17 22.72 -6.42
C ARG A 544 -9.04 23.25 -5.54
N GLY A 545 -8.68 22.48 -4.52
CA GLY A 545 -7.58 22.83 -3.61
C GLY A 545 -7.78 24.13 -2.85
N THR A 546 -6.73 24.55 -2.16
CA THR A 546 -6.68 25.83 -1.44
C THR A 546 -5.53 26.66 -2.02
N PRO A 547 -5.76 27.95 -2.37
CA PRO A 547 -4.68 28.85 -2.81
C PRO A 547 -3.48 28.83 -1.87
N GLY A 548 -2.28 28.66 -2.43
CA GLY A 548 -1.02 28.61 -1.68
C GLY A 548 -0.80 27.35 -0.83
N VAL A 549 -1.62 26.31 -0.99
CA VAL A 549 -1.42 25.01 -0.35
C VAL A 549 -1.29 23.94 -1.43
N ASP A 550 -0.16 23.25 -1.44
CA ASP A 550 0.14 22.21 -2.42
C ASP A 550 -0.76 20.98 -2.23
N ALA A 551 -0.96 20.23 -3.31
CA ALA A 551 -1.61 18.92 -3.26
C ALA A 551 -0.95 17.97 -2.26
N ALA A 552 -1.74 17.10 -1.65
CA ALA A 552 -1.21 15.98 -0.89
C ALA A 552 -0.81 14.85 -1.85
N ILE A 553 0.24 14.11 -1.54
CA ILE A 553 0.65 12.92 -2.27
C ILE A 553 -0.13 11.71 -1.72
N PRO A 554 -0.86 10.97 -2.57
CA PRO A 554 -1.63 9.82 -2.12
C PRO A 554 -0.73 8.61 -1.81
N ILE A 555 -1.02 7.93 -0.71
CA ILE A 555 -0.49 6.60 -0.38
C ILE A 555 -1.62 5.59 -0.57
N GLN A 556 -1.58 4.86 -1.67
CA GLN A 556 -2.59 3.86 -2.01
C GLN A 556 -2.57 2.71 -1.01
N ILE A 557 -3.71 2.41 -0.40
CA ILE A 557 -3.86 1.31 0.55
C ILE A 557 -5.16 0.53 0.28
N SER A 558 -5.14 -0.77 0.58
CA SER A 558 -6.33 -1.64 0.52
C SER A 558 -6.72 -2.10 1.93
N PRO A 559 -8.03 -2.26 2.22
CA PRO A 559 -8.49 -2.89 3.46
C PRO A 559 -8.33 -4.43 3.44
N ALA A 560 -7.84 -5.04 2.36
CA ALA A 560 -7.60 -6.47 2.28
C ALA A 560 -6.63 -6.95 3.38
N ASP A 561 -6.91 -8.13 3.95
CA ASP A 561 -6.04 -8.75 4.95
C ASP A 561 -4.62 -9.01 4.41
N GLU A 562 -4.50 -9.28 3.10
CA GLU A 562 -3.21 -9.43 2.42
C GLU A 562 -2.42 -8.12 2.31
N PHE A 563 -3.08 -6.96 2.45
CA PHE A 563 -2.44 -5.66 2.52
C PHE A 563 -1.84 -5.45 3.91
N ASP A 564 -0.86 -6.27 4.26
CA ASP A 564 -0.21 -6.27 5.56
C ASP A 564 0.69 -5.04 5.78
N GLY A 565 1.32 -4.96 6.96
CA GLY A 565 2.23 -3.87 7.31
C GLY A 565 3.43 -3.72 6.36
N ASN A 566 3.87 -4.80 5.71
CA ASN A 566 4.95 -4.73 4.73
C ASN A 566 4.49 -4.03 3.44
N ARG A 567 3.28 -4.35 2.94
CA ARG A 567 2.70 -3.63 1.78
C ARG A 567 2.42 -2.17 2.09
N VAL A 568 1.97 -1.84 3.31
CA VAL A 568 1.83 -0.43 3.76
C VAL A 568 3.18 0.27 3.81
N ALA A 569 4.21 -0.36 4.39
CA ALA A 569 5.57 0.18 4.43
C ALA A 569 6.12 0.46 3.01
N GLN A 570 5.89 -0.47 2.08
CA GLN A 570 6.25 -0.29 0.68
C GLN A 570 5.54 0.91 0.04
N ALA A 571 4.24 1.08 0.31
CA ALA A 571 3.45 2.19 -0.23
C ALA A 571 3.96 3.54 0.31
N ILE A 572 4.29 3.63 1.60
CA ILE A 572 4.90 4.82 2.22
C ILE A 572 6.25 5.12 1.56
N ILE A 573 7.14 4.13 1.46
CA ILE A 573 8.48 4.30 0.86
C ILE A 573 8.37 4.80 -0.59
N SER A 574 7.47 4.18 -1.36
CA SER A 574 7.27 4.53 -2.77
C SER A 574 6.76 5.96 -2.92
N ALA A 575 5.80 6.38 -2.08
CA ALA A 575 5.28 7.75 -2.11
C ALA A 575 6.34 8.79 -1.71
N VAL A 576 7.10 8.54 -0.63
CA VAL A 576 8.12 9.47 -0.14
C VAL A 576 9.27 9.61 -1.13
N ASN A 577 9.81 8.50 -1.64
CA ASN A 577 10.90 8.55 -2.62
C ASN A 577 10.42 9.08 -3.99
N GLY A 578 9.15 8.86 -4.34
CA GLY A 578 8.51 9.53 -5.47
C GLY A 578 8.51 11.05 -5.32
N ALA A 579 8.09 11.56 -4.16
CA ALA A 579 8.12 12.98 -3.85
C ALA A 579 9.52 13.60 -3.96
N VAL A 580 10.56 12.85 -3.59
CA VAL A 580 11.96 13.27 -3.74
C VAL A 580 12.38 13.32 -5.21
N SER A 581 11.98 12.30 -5.98
CA SER A 581 12.27 12.21 -7.42
C SER A 581 11.60 13.32 -8.22
N ASP A 582 10.39 13.73 -7.80
CA ASP A 582 9.63 14.83 -8.39
C ASP A 582 10.11 16.22 -7.94
N GLY A 583 11.08 16.28 -7.01
CA GLY A 583 11.64 17.53 -6.49
C GLY A 583 10.80 18.21 -5.39
N ASN A 584 9.71 17.57 -4.94
CA ASN A 584 8.86 18.07 -3.85
C ASN A 584 9.55 17.97 -2.48
N LEU A 585 10.50 17.04 -2.33
CA LEU A 585 11.39 16.92 -1.18
C LEU A 585 12.84 16.84 -1.66
N VAL A 586 13.79 17.36 -0.88
CA VAL A 586 15.22 17.35 -1.20
C VAL A 586 16.00 16.60 -0.13
N GLY A 587 16.74 15.57 -0.55
CA GLY A 587 17.69 14.84 0.31
C GLY A 587 17.08 13.85 1.30
N VAL A 588 15.75 13.83 1.45
CA VAL A 588 15.02 12.81 2.23
C VAL A 588 15.18 11.45 1.56
N VAL A 589 15.33 10.40 2.37
CA VAL A 589 15.39 9.01 1.88
C VAL A 589 14.48 8.13 2.73
N ALA A 590 13.56 7.40 2.11
CA ALA A 590 12.77 6.37 2.77
C ALA A 590 13.27 4.97 2.40
N ASN A 591 13.56 4.13 3.39
CA ASN A 591 14.13 2.79 3.22
C ASN A 591 13.41 1.73 4.07
N PHE A 592 13.42 0.48 3.58
CA PHE A 592 13.01 -0.67 4.38
C PHE A 592 14.00 -0.95 5.51
N ARG A 593 13.48 -1.23 6.70
CA ARG A 593 14.26 -1.68 7.87
C ARG A 593 13.88 -3.08 8.37
N GLY A 594 13.09 -3.80 7.57
CA GLY A 594 12.61 -5.15 7.86
C GLY A 594 11.12 -5.19 8.20
N GLY A 595 10.39 -6.17 7.64
CA GLY A 595 8.96 -6.36 7.88
C GLY A 595 8.14 -5.10 7.54
N SER A 596 7.40 -4.59 8.53
CA SER A 596 6.55 -3.39 8.46
C SER A 596 7.28 -2.07 8.74
N ILE A 597 8.61 -2.08 8.91
CA ILE A 597 9.34 -0.92 9.40
C ILE A 597 9.89 -0.08 8.26
N VAL A 598 9.51 1.20 8.24
CA VAL A 598 10.05 2.25 7.36
C VAL A 598 11.01 3.13 8.15
N GLY A 599 12.22 3.36 7.60
CA GLY A 599 13.13 4.40 8.08
C GLY A 599 13.09 5.60 7.13
N ILE A 600 12.80 6.79 7.65
CA ILE A 600 12.90 8.06 6.91
C ILE A 600 14.13 8.80 7.42
N GLU A 601 15.16 8.88 6.59
CA GLU A 601 16.43 9.53 6.87
C GLU A 601 16.42 10.97 6.30
N ASN A 602 17.20 11.86 6.91
CA ASN A 602 17.43 13.25 6.48
C ASN A 602 16.17 14.13 6.38
N ALA A 603 15.01 13.63 6.82
CA ALA A 603 13.85 14.47 7.07
C ALA A 603 14.13 15.36 8.29
N ARG A 604 13.75 16.63 8.21
CA ARG A 604 13.88 17.54 9.35
C ARG A 604 12.76 17.33 10.36
N PHE A 605 11.54 17.17 9.85
CA PHE A 605 10.36 16.87 10.66
C PHE A 605 9.49 15.84 9.96
N VAL A 606 8.91 14.94 10.75
CA VAL A 606 7.76 14.13 10.34
C VAL A 606 6.64 14.33 11.36
N LEU A 607 5.54 14.93 10.92
CA LEU A 607 4.42 15.37 11.77
C LEU A 607 3.13 14.62 11.42
N GLY A 608 2.16 14.59 12.34
CA GLY A 608 0.85 13.95 12.12
C GLY A 608 0.82 12.44 12.36
N LEU A 609 1.98 11.81 12.59
CA LEU A 609 2.06 10.38 12.81
C LEU A 609 1.45 9.92 14.15
N GLY A 610 1.49 10.76 15.20
CA GLY A 610 0.93 10.43 16.52
C GLY A 610 -0.59 10.29 16.56
N THR A 611 -1.31 10.81 15.56
CA THR A 611 -2.77 10.63 15.40
C THR A 611 -3.11 9.42 14.53
N VAL A 612 -2.21 9.02 13.64
CA VAL A 612 -2.38 7.89 12.70
C VAL A 612 -1.89 6.57 13.33
N PHE A 613 -0.84 6.63 14.13
CA PHE A 613 -0.11 5.48 14.67
C PHE A 613 -0.05 5.47 16.22
N ALA A 614 -0.98 6.14 16.92
CA ALA A 614 -0.93 6.24 18.38
C ALA A 614 -1.01 4.87 19.08
N THR A 615 -0.14 4.69 20.08
CA THR A 615 0.12 3.46 20.84
C THR A 615 -1.03 2.99 21.74
N ASN A 616 -2.10 3.76 21.92
CA ASN A 616 -3.31 3.32 22.61
C ASN A 616 -4.30 2.69 21.61
N GLY A 617 -3.89 1.56 21.02
CA GLY A 617 -4.71 0.82 20.05
C GLY A 617 -3.96 -0.10 19.08
N GLY A 618 -2.62 -0.18 19.15
CA GLY A 618 -1.85 -1.15 18.36
C GLY A 618 -1.80 -0.86 16.86
N LYS A 619 -1.75 0.42 16.46
CA LYS A 619 -1.70 0.82 15.05
C LYS A 619 -0.31 1.27 14.56
N GLY A 620 0.77 1.15 15.33
CA GLY A 620 2.14 1.51 14.92
C GLY A 620 2.92 2.26 16.00
N SER A 621 4.17 2.64 15.71
CA SER A 621 5.00 3.50 16.57
C SER A 621 5.90 4.40 15.73
N VAL A 622 6.21 5.58 16.28
CA VAL A 622 7.17 6.52 15.69
C VAL A 622 8.24 6.86 16.69
N GLU A 623 9.49 6.63 16.28
CA GLU A 623 10.65 6.90 17.09
C GLU A 623 11.64 7.70 16.25
N ARG A 624 12.03 8.89 16.74
CA ARG A 624 13.21 9.56 16.21
C ARG A 624 14.42 8.85 16.81
N ILE A 625 15.14 8.13 15.97
CA ILE A 625 16.43 7.57 16.31
C ILE A 625 17.45 8.64 15.96
N ALA A 626 17.98 9.30 16.99
CA ALA A 626 19.01 10.32 16.81
C ALA A 626 20.32 9.68 16.36
N ALA A 627 21.13 10.46 15.65
CA ALA A 627 22.53 10.11 15.43
C ALA A 627 23.24 9.92 16.79
N ILE A 628 24.22 9.03 16.81
CA ILE A 628 25.17 8.87 17.90
C ILE A 628 25.99 10.16 17.96
N GLU A 629 25.91 10.81 19.11
CA GLU A 629 26.67 12.00 19.44
C GLU A 629 27.75 11.69 20.49
N ASP A 630 28.85 12.43 20.47
CA ASP A 630 29.77 12.47 21.60
C ASP A 630 29.21 13.30 22.77
N LEU A 631 29.90 13.33 23.92
CA LEU A 631 29.49 14.13 25.09
C LEU A 631 29.50 15.66 24.83
N ALA A 632 30.08 16.10 23.72
CA ALA A 632 30.10 17.49 23.27
C ALA A 632 29.07 17.73 22.14
N THR A 633 28.11 16.82 21.97
CA THR A 633 26.99 16.86 21.01
C THR A 633 27.43 16.93 19.55
N ASN A 634 28.59 16.37 19.22
CA ASN A 634 29.01 16.23 17.82
C ASN A 634 28.58 14.86 17.29
N ASP A 635 27.92 14.85 16.14
CA ASP A 635 27.57 13.60 15.45
C ASP A 635 28.82 12.80 15.09
N LEU A 636 28.77 11.49 15.33
CA LEU A 636 29.75 10.55 14.82
C LEU A 636 29.75 10.59 13.28
N LYS A 637 30.88 11.00 12.69
CA LYS A 637 31.04 11.10 11.24
C LYS A 637 31.32 9.73 10.62
N ALA A 638 30.75 9.52 9.44
CA ALA A 638 31.05 8.40 8.57
C ALA A 638 32.56 8.25 8.33
N ASN A 639 33.07 7.02 8.37
CA ASN A 639 34.44 6.68 7.98
C ASN A 639 34.50 5.91 6.65
N GLN A 640 33.34 5.65 6.02
CA GLN A 640 33.20 5.07 4.70
C GLN A 640 32.66 6.10 3.69
N LEU A 641 32.98 5.92 2.41
CA LEU A 641 32.42 6.72 1.31
C LEU A 641 30.91 6.51 1.12
N SER A 642 30.35 5.42 1.64
CA SER A 642 28.91 5.14 1.62
C SER A 642 28.10 6.00 2.59
N GLY A 643 28.76 6.74 3.50
CA GLY A 643 28.09 7.43 4.61
C GLY A 643 27.98 6.59 5.88
N ASP A 644 28.45 5.34 5.85
CA ASP A 644 28.45 4.48 7.04
C ASP A 644 29.68 4.71 7.93
N THR A 645 29.54 4.36 9.21
CA THR A 645 30.67 4.20 10.13
C THR A 645 30.93 2.73 10.39
N GLN A 646 32.13 2.27 10.05
CA GLN A 646 32.52 0.87 10.18
C GLN A 646 33.56 0.68 11.29
N PHE A 647 33.33 -0.31 12.16
CA PHE A 647 34.27 -0.78 13.17
C PHE A 647 34.67 -2.22 12.87
N THR A 648 35.95 -2.53 13.00
CA THR A 648 36.47 -3.89 12.84
C THR A 648 36.86 -4.44 14.20
N ILE A 649 36.30 -5.60 14.55
CA ILE A 649 36.63 -6.33 15.77
C ILE A 649 37.37 -7.60 15.37
N ILE A 650 38.57 -7.75 15.91
CA ILE A 650 39.40 -8.94 15.77
C ILE A 650 39.35 -9.69 17.10
N ILE A 651 38.93 -10.95 17.07
CA ILE A 651 38.83 -11.80 18.26
C ILE A 651 39.85 -12.92 18.09
N GLY A 652 40.85 -13.02 18.97
CA GLY A 652 41.89 -14.07 18.95
C GLY A 652 43.32 -13.57 18.73
N SER A 653 44.28 -14.50 18.71
CA SER A 653 45.70 -14.22 18.43
C SER A 653 45.94 -14.23 16.92
N VAL A 654 45.91 -13.05 16.30
CA VAL A 654 46.35 -12.87 14.92
C VAL A 654 47.82 -12.44 14.90
N ALA A 655 48.62 -13.00 14.00
CA ALA A 655 49.97 -12.52 13.76
C ALA A 655 49.87 -11.15 13.08
N MET A 656 50.45 -10.12 13.69
CA MET A 656 50.46 -8.75 13.18
C MET A 656 51.88 -8.38 12.77
N ASP A 657 52.00 -7.73 11.63
CA ASP A 657 53.19 -7.02 11.17
C ASP A 657 52.96 -5.54 11.47
N MET A 658 53.87 -4.95 12.24
CA MET A 658 53.86 -3.58 12.72
C MET A 658 54.66 -2.68 11.77
N GLY A 659 54.15 -1.49 11.46
CA GLY A 659 54.86 -0.55 10.59
C GLY A 659 56.18 -0.06 11.21
N ASP A 660 57.28 -0.21 10.47
CA ASP A 660 58.65 0.10 10.88
C ASP A 660 59.17 1.45 10.37
N ALA A 661 58.25 2.29 9.91
CA ALA A 661 58.55 3.65 9.49
C ALA A 661 59.17 4.43 10.65
N GLY A 662 60.38 4.96 10.45
CA GLY A 662 61.09 5.72 11.47
C GLY A 662 60.54 7.14 11.66
N ILE A 663 61.38 8.01 12.22
CA ILE A 663 61.07 9.42 12.45
C ILE A 663 60.93 10.13 11.09
N ALA A 664 59.73 10.63 10.78
CA ALA A 664 59.49 11.51 9.64
C ALA A 664 59.38 12.96 10.14
N ASN A 665 60.20 13.87 9.60
CA ASN A 665 60.17 15.30 9.93
C ASN A 665 60.25 15.64 11.44
N GLY A 666 61.01 14.85 12.21
CA GLY A 666 61.21 15.08 13.65
C GLY A 666 60.09 14.57 14.55
N VAL A 667 59.05 13.93 13.99
CA VAL A 667 57.97 13.28 14.74
C VAL A 667 58.17 11.76 14.67
N PRO A 668 58.29 11.04 15.81
CA PRO A 668 58.32 9.59 15.81
C PRO A 668 57.00 9.04 15.26
N TYR A 669 57.08 8.19 14.24
CA TYR A 669 55.94 7.40 13.83
C TYR A 669 55.71 6.30 14.89
N PRO A 670 54.47 6.02 15.32
CA PRO A 670 54.23 4.97 16.31
C PRO A 670 54.53 3.59 15.69
N THR A 671 55.56 2.91 16.21
CA THR A 671 56.00 1.58 15.73
C THR A 671 55.78 0.47 16.76
N SER A 672 55.16 0.80 17.91
CA SER A 672 54.91 -0.12 19.01
C SER A 672 53.42 -0.43 19.14
N LEU A 673 53.07 -1.62 19.62
CA LEU A 673 51.68 -1.95 19.92
C LEU A 673 51.15 -1.10 21.08
N ALA A 674 52.01 -0.74 22.04
CA ALA A 674 51.65 0.09 23.19
C ALA A 674 51.22 1.51 22.80
N ASP A 675 51.77 2.02 21.71
CA ASP A 675 51.43 3.35 21.15
C ASP A 675 50.33 3.27 20.07
N ASN A 676 49.67 2.11 19.95
CA ASN A 676 48.65 1.83 18.93
C ASN A 676 49.17 2.11 17.50
N GLY A 677 50.39 1.65 17.22
CA GLY A 677 51.03 1.82 15.92
C GLY A 677 50.29 1.13 14.78
N PRO A 678 50.43 1.63 13.54
CA PRO A 678 49.82 0.99 12.38
C PRO A 678 50.32 -0.43 12.24
N ALA A 679 49.40 -1.36 12.12
CA ALA A 679 49.68 -2.78 12.00
C ALA A 679 48.76 -3.39 10.95
N HIS A 680 49.19 -4.48 10.36
CA HIS A 680 48.33 -5.30 9.52
C HIS A 680 48.36 -6.75 9.98
N VAL A 681 47.23 -7.44 9.80
CA VAL A 681 47.17 -8.88 10.07
C VAL A 681 47.85 -9.62 8.92
N ILE A 682 48.82 -10.47 9.25
CA ILE A 682 49.52 -11.29 8.27
C ILE A 682 48.54 -12.32 7.72
N SER A 683 48.29 -12.22 6.41
CA SER A 683 47.48 -13.16 5.65
C SER A 683 48.34 -13.88 4.61
N ASN A 684 48.09 -15.16 4.41
CA ASN A 684 48.96 -15.99 3.58
C ASN A 684 49.04 -15.46 2.13
N GLY A 685 50.25 -15.07 1.71
CA GLY A 685 50.53 -14.60 0.35
C GLY A 685 50.37 -13.09 0.09
N TYR A 686 50.06 -12.28 1.11
CA TYR A 686 49.91 -10.84 0.98
C TYR A 686 50.89 -10.09 1.88
N PHE A 687 51.85 -9.41 1.27
CA PHE A 687 52.78 -8.50 1.94
C PHE A 687 53.39 -7.54 0.93
N LEU A 688 53.91 -6.41 1.43
CA LEU A 688 54.67 -5.45 0.62
C LEU A 688 56.17 -5.65 0.92
N GLY A 689 57.02 -5.54 -0.10
CA GLY A 689 58.45 -5.82 0.05
C GLY A 689 58.78 -7.29 -0.17
N SER A 690 59.86 -7.77 0.45
CA SER A 690 60.44 -9.10 0.16
C SER A 690 60.09 -10.20 1.16
N SER A 691 59.49 -9.83 2.29
CA SER A 691 59.04 -10.69 3.38
C SER A 691 58.00 -9.98 4.25
N VAL A 692 57.40 -10.74 5.16
CA VAL A 692 56.51 -10.29 6.24
C VAL A 692 56.86 -11.11 7.47
N ASP A 693 56.97 -10.49 8.64
CA ASP A 693 57.15 -11.15 9.92
C ASP A 693 56.17 -10.63 10.97
N ALA A 694 56.08 -11.37 12.07
CA ALA A 694 55.16 -11.08 13.14
C ALA A 694 55.94 -10.56 14.35
N GLU A 695 55.64 -9.34 14.76
CA GLU A 695 56.30 -8.69 15.89
C GLU A 695 55.32 -7.81 16.67
N ILE A 696 55.65 -7.60 17.94
CA ILE A 696 54.84 -6.76 18.83
C ILE A 696 55.28 -5.29 18.69
N ASP A 697 56.55 -5.05 18.36
CA ASP A 697 57.13 -3.73 18.15
C ASP A 697 58.06 -3.79 16.93
N ALA A 698 57.78 -2.97 15.92
CA ALA A 698 58.60 -2.88 14.71
C ALA A 698 59.93 -2.18 15.02
N ARG A 699 60.97 -2.45 14.23
CA ARG A 699 62.25 -1.75 14.37
C ARG A 699 62.28 -0.50 13.49
N PRO A 700 62.12 0.71 14.06
CA PRO A 700 62.03 1.92 13.25
C PRO A 700 63.33 2.16 12.46
N SER A 701 63.20 2.45 11.18
CA SER A 701 64.30 2.94 10.35
C SER A 701 63.84 4.06 9.43
N ALA A 702 64.74 4.97 9.06
CA ALA A 702 64.39 6.14 8.25
C ALA A 702 63.75 5.77 6.89
N ASP A 703 64.13 4.61 6.33
CA ASP A 703 63.67 4.11 5.05
C ASP A 703 62.60 3.00 5.17
N ALA A 704 62.16 2.66 6.39
CA ALA A 704 61.22 1.55 6.66
C ALA A 704 61.72 0.18 6.16
N LEU A 705 62.99 -0.14 6.46
CA LEU A 705 63.68 -1.41 6.18
C LEU A 705 64.26 -2.07 7.46
N GLY A 706 63.83 -1.65 8.64
CA GLY A 706 64.44 -2.02 9.90
C GLY A 706 64.22 -3.49 10.25
N ASP A 707 63.08 -4.03 9.83
CA ASP A 707 62.72 -5.43 10.05
C ASP A 707 63.43 -6.37 9.05
N ASP A 708 63.79 -5.89 7.86
CA ASP A 708 64.52 -6.67 6.83
C ASP A 708 65.96 -7.10 7.22
N LEU A 709 66.54 -6.56 8.31
CA LEU A 709 68.00 -6.60 8.57
C LEU A 709 68.44 -7.31 9.86
N ASN A 710 67.53 -7.75 10.72
CA ASN A 710 67.84 -8.16 12.11
C ASN A 710 68.04 -9.69 12.32
N HIS A 711 67.85 -10.54 11.30
CA HIS A 711 67.83 -12.00 11.43
C HIS A 711 68.95 -12.75 10.66
N ARG A 712 70.26 -12.53 10.91
CA ARG A 712 71.38 -13.32 10.29
C ARG A 712 72.27 -14.05 11.31
N LEU A 713 72.38 -15.39 11.23
CA LEU A 713 73.32 -16.25 11.99
C LEU A 713 74.53 -16.65 11.13
N THR A 714 75.75 -16.75 11.69
CA THR A 714 76.94 -17.24 10.97
C THR A 714 77.38 -18.60 11.52
N VAL A 715 77.65 -19.57 10.64
CA VAL A 715 78.23 -20.87 11.03
C VAL A 715 79.53 -21.10 10.28
N SER A 716 80.57 -21.53 11.00
CA SER A 716 81.89 -21.84 10.43
C SER A 716 82.31 -23.27 10.78
N PHE A 717 83.06 -23.91 9.88
CA PHE A 717 83.45 -25.32 9.98
C PHE A 717 84.96 -25.46 9.90
N SER A 718 85.55 -26.36 10.70
CA SER A 718 86.97 -26.73 10.55
C SER A 718 87.19 -27.85 9.53
N ASN A 719 86.11 -28.54 9.14
CA ASN A 719 86.11 -29.57 8.11
C ASN A 719 85.29 -29.11 6.89
N ALA A 720 85.87 -29.21 5.69
CA ALA A 720 85.25 -28.80 4.44
C ALA A 720 84.11 -29.72 3.95
N ALA A 721 83.84 -30.82 4.65
CA ALA A 721 82.76 -31.76 4.32
C ALA A 721 81.35 -31.25 4.67
N PHE A 722 81.22 -30.16 5.44
CA PHE A 722 79.94 -29.50 5.73
C PHE A 722 79.62 -28.41 4.70
N ALA A 723 78.37 -28.36 4.23
CA ALA A 723 77.88 -27.26 3.42
C ALA A 723 77.47 -26.06 4.30
N GLN A 724 77.72 -24.84 3.83
CA GLN A 724 77.31 -23.60 4.51
C GLN A 724 75.78 -23.56 4.68
N PRO A 725 75.24 -23.16 5.85
CA PRO A 725 73.80 -23.10 6.05
C PRO A 725 73.13 -22.05 5.15
N THR A 726 71.84 -22.24 4.89
CA THR A 726 71.00 -21.25 4.20
C THR A 726 71.06 -19.90 4.93
N SER A 727 71.15 -18.79 4.21
CA SER A 727 71.38 -17.47 4.81
C SER A 727 70.15 -16.84 5.47
N ARG A 728 69.05 -17.59 5.65
CA ARG A 728 67.75 -17.11 6.13
C ARG A 728 67.05 -18.18 6.98
N SER A 729 66.26 -17.73 7.95
CA SER A 729 65.50 -18.59 8.87
C SER A 729 64.39 -19.37 8.13
N PRO A 730 64.16 -20.66 8.46
CA PRO A 730 64.94 -21.49 9.39
C PRO A 730 66.30 -21.91 8.80
N TYR A 731 67.35 -21.88 9.63
CA TYR A 731 68.72 -22.23 9.24
C TYR A 731 68.92 -23.75 9.20
N LEU A 732 69.43 -24.26 8.08
CA LEU A 732 69.66 -25.70 7.89
C LEU A 732 71.15 -26.03 7.81
N LEU A 733 71.63 -26.91 8.69
CA LEU A 733 72.98 -27.47 8.64
C LEU A 733 72.95 -28.86 7.99
N GLN A 734 73.72 -29.07 6.94
CA GLN A 734 73.78 -30.38 6.26
C GLN A 734 75.03 -31.16 6.66
N VAL A 735 74.82 -32.33 7.26
CA VAL A 735 75.88 -33.31 7.55
C VAL A 735 76.40 -33.99 6.27
N PRO A 736 77.65 -34.50 6.26
CA PRO A 736 78.20 -35.14 5.07
C PRO A 736 77.33 -36.31 4.59
N ALA A 737 77.11 -36.42 3.28
CA ALA A 737 76.25 -37.46 2.69
C ALA A 737 76.75 -38.89 2.99
N ASN A 738 78.05 -39.07 3.20
CA ASN A 738 78.65 -40.35 3.56
C ASN A 738 78.59 -40.66 5.07
N GLY A 739 77.83 -39.87 5.86
CA GLY A 739 77.68 -40.04 7.30
C GLY A 739 78.99 -39.89 8.06
N GLY A 740 79.16 -40.68 9.12
CA GLY A 740 80.33 -40.62 9.98
C GLY A 740 81.65 -40.93 9.26
N ALA A 741 81.62 -41.69 8.16
CA ALA A 741 82.81 -41.91 7.32
C ALA A 741 83.33 -40.62 6.63
N GLY A 742 82.47 -39.62 6.48
CA GLY A 742 82.83 -38.30 5.95
C GLY A 742 83.40 -37.34 6.99
N LEU A 743 83.43 -37.75 8.27
CA LEU A 743 83.94 -36.95 9.38
C LEU A 743 85.31 -37.44 9.82
N THR A 744 86.12 -36.50 10.28
CA THR A 744 87.43 -36.77 10.89
C THR A 744 87.32 -36.50 12.37
N ASP A 745 87.94 -37.35 13.19
CA ASP A 745 87.99 -37.16 14.64
C ASP A 745 88.57 -35.79 14.99
N GLY A 746 87.88 -35.04 15.85
CA GLY A 746 88.23 -33.67 16.23
C GLY A 746 87.74 -32.55 15.28
N ALA A 747 86.95 -32.87 14.25
CA ALA A 747 86.32 -31.87 13.40
C ALA A 747 85.32 -31.01 14.19
N THR A 748 85.22 -29.71 13.91
CA THR A 748 84.39 -28.77 14.68
C THR A 748 83.50 -27.91 13.79
N PHE A 749 82.38 -27.47 14.34
CA PHE A 749 81.64 -26.32 13.82
C PHE A 749 81.32 -25.33 14.93
N THR A 750 81.30 -24.04 14.57
CA THR A 750 81.03 -22.95 15.49
C THR A 750 79.86 -22.14 14.97
N ILE A 751 78.85 -21.97 15.83
CA ILE A 751 77.72 -21.09 15.59
C ILE A 751 77.98 -19.77 16.32
N THR A 752 77.89 -18.66 15.60
CA THR A 752 78.04 -17.31 16.16
C THR A 752 76.75 -16.53 15.99
N ASP A 753 76.23 -16.02 17.12
CA ASP A 753 75.16 -15.05 17.11
C ASP A 753 75.74 -13.66 16.79
N ASN A 754 75.43 -13.13 15.60
CA ASN A 754 75.92 -11.83 15.17
C ASN A 754 75.27 -10.66 15.93
N ARG A 755 74.18 -10.89 16.66
CA ARG A 755 73.53 -9.91 17.55
C ARG A 755 74.27 -9.78 18.89
N LEU A 756 74.76 -10.88 19.45
CA LEU A 756 75.35 -10.94 20.79
C LEU A 756 76.88 -11.12 20.82
N GLY A 757 77.49 -11.50 19.69
CA GLY A 757 78.93 -11.79 19.58
C GLY A 757 79.40 -13.06 20.29
N SER A 758 78.48 -13.80 20.92
CA SER A 758 78.74 -15.08 21.56
C SER A 758 78.84 -16.20 20.53
N SER A 759 79.67 -17.20 20.81
CA SER A 759 79.87 -18.35 19.92
C SER A 759 79.90 -19.65 20.70
N VAL A 760 79.30 -20.69 20.14
CA VAL A 760 79.32 -22.06 20.69
C VAL A 760 79.98 -22.97 19.68
N THR A 761 80.96 -23.76 20.12
CA THR A 761 81.71 -24.69 19.27
C THR A 761 81.40 -26.13 19.64
N PHE A 762 81.03 -26.90 18.63
CA PHE A 762 80.75 -28.33 18.69
C PHE A 762 81.91 -29.11 18.05
N GLU A 763 82.29 -30.25 18.62
CA GLU A 763 83.39 -31.10 18.16
C GLU A 763 82.92 -32.56 18.00
N PHE A 764 83.13 -33.11 16.81
CA PHE A 764 82.84 -34.50 16.46
C PHE A 764 83.95 -35.42 16.98
N ASP A 765 83.58 -36.41 17.78
CA ASP A 765 84.51 -37.32 18.46
C ASP A 765 84.10 -38.79 18.27
N SER A 766 85.01 -39.57 17.67
CA SER A 766 84.87 -40.99 17.31
C SER A 766 85.49 -41.98 18.29
N GLY A 767 86.09 -41.47 19.37
CA GLY A 767 86.55 -42.25 20.52
C GLY A 767 88.07 -42.26 20.68
N GLY A 768 88.54 -41.75 21.82
CA GLY A 768 89.95 -41.90 22.26
C GLY A 768 90.46 -40.77 23.16
N ALA A 769 89.94 -39.56 23.01
CA ALA A 769 90.17 -38.43 23.92
C ALA A 769 88.98 -37.46 23.89
N LEU A 770 88.53 -36.97 25.05
CA LEU A 770 87.42 -36.02 25.12
C LEU A 770 87.85 -34.63 24.57
N PRO A 771 86.94 -33.87 23.93
CA PRO A 771 87.19 -32.48 23.55
C PRO A 771 87.65 -31.62 24.74
N GLY A 772 88.42 -30.56 24.49
CA GLY A 772 88.76 -29.58 25.53
C GLY A 772 87.51 -29.01 26.20
N SER A 773 87.60 -28.63 27.49
CA SER A 773 86.45 -28.31 28.37
C SER A 773 85.52 -27.16 27.94
N THR A 774 85.78 -26.50 26.82
CA THR A 774 85.01 -25.39 26.27
C THR A 774 84.24 -25.75 24.99
N ARG A 775 84.30 -27.01 24.54
CA ARG A 775 83.60 -27.50 23.34
C ARG A 775 82.54 -28.53 23.69
N ILE A 776 81.44 -28.50 22.95
CA ILE A 776 80.34 -29.47 23.11
C ILE A 776 80.65 -30.69 22.25
N ARG A 777 80.66 -31.88 22.87
CA ARG A 777 80.97 -33.14 22.19
C ARG A 777 79.79 -33.63 21.37
N VAL A 778 80.06 -34.02 20.13
CA VAL A 778 79.13 -34.72 19.24
C VAL A 778 79.69 -36.12 18.96
N PRO A 779 79.17 -37.19 19.59
CA PRO A 779 79.62 -38.55 19.32
C PRO A 779 79.34 -38.96 17.88
N PHE A 780 80.29 -39.61 17.23
CA PHE A 780 80.00 -40.35 16.00
C PHE A 780 80.84 -41.62 15.88
N SER A 781 80.50 -42.50 14.95
CA SER A 781 81.32 -43.61 14.48
C SER A 781 81.49 -43.52 12.97
N ALA A 782 82.60 -44.01 12.43
CA ALA A 782 82.81 -44.07 10.97
C ALA A 782 81.74 -44.91 10.23
N LEU A 783 80.94 -45.71 10.94
CA LEU A 783 79.84 -46.50 10.39
C LEU A 783 78.47 -45.82 10.49
N ASP A 784 78.35 -44.68 11.15
CA ASP A 784 77.06 -43.98 11.30
C ASP A 784 76.59 -43.40 9.96
N SER A 785 75.28 -43.51 9.68
CA SER A 785 74.66 -42.86 8.51
C SER A 785 74.61 -41.34 8.70
N ALA A 786 74.34 -40.60 7.61
CA ALA A 786 74.14 -39.15 7.68
C ALA A 786 73.05 -38.79 8.71
N ASP A 787 71.89 -39.45 8.67
CA ASP A 787 70.79 -39.19 9.62
C ASP A 787 71.21 -39.44 11.08
N ARG A 788 71.93 -40.53 11.34
CA ARG A 788 72.46 -40.85 12.68
C ARG A 788 73.46 -39.81 13.19
N VAL A 789 74.23 -39.19 12.31
CA VAL A 789 75.15 -38.10 12.65
C VAL A 789 74.41 -36.77 12.85
N ALA A 790 73.32 -36.53 12.12
CA ALA A 790 72.49 -35.34 12.29
C ALA A 790 71.67 -35.37 13.60
N ASP A 791 71.28 -36.56 14.05
CA ASP A 791 70.53 -36.77 15.29
C ASP A 791 71.41 -36.68 16.57
N ALA A 792 72.73 -36.78 16.43
CA ALA A 792 73.72 -36.77 17.52
C ALA A 792 74.19 -35.35 17.87
#